data_AF-A0A7X7RLV3-F1
#
_entry.id   AF-A0A7X7RLV3-F1
#
_cell.length_a   1.000
_cell.length_b   1.000
_cell.length_c   1.000
_cell.angle_alpha   90.00
_cell.angle_beta   90.00
_cell.angle_gamma   90.00
#
_symmetry.space_group_name_H-M   'P 1'
#
loop_
_entity.id
_entity.type
_entity.pdbx_description
1 polymer ?
#
loop_
_entity_poly.entity_id
_entity_poly.type
_entity_poly.pdbx_seq_one_letter_code
_entity_poly.pdbx_strand_id
1 'polypeptide(L)'
;CYEDFAFTSDFPFIGLKKLGAYTLNLTGNAPDLGPVDVYNGELDLTATGSHALHTYSVSVGAAPDASARAVLRLAGTALNTDDPGYNRAGPALLVGAATDSRALLHVGEGAVANGRLLVGNGTGSAGAVYQTAGVVTNTGGTANESRIGENGFGYYRLDGGELANKGYVQLGRNSGATGLIEQRGGTLRINTGAAPANGVIGDYYNGTFSCRAGVGIFHLASGVFDTGSHSLQLGEWSGENGYSNGFAVITLENDAQAVVNNEIRLANRNASPEAYVNLNGGVLTASYFQKGGNNTAGNAASAAIAFNGGVLRVANQGNTASSLVRTGANNSPAQLNVYAGGAVIETPGADGGTTLDQPLRAPAGLGVTSVTVTAPGTGYIAPPAVLFSGGNGSGATAIAEIDTATGTLTAIRVTSPGTGYTAAPSVTLRGGGGTAAAASATVATSASGGLTKLGAGLLNLTAANTYTGPTVVSNGTLRLAAGNLTLSPSSALTLAGGTLDLAGAALTNFQPVAIESGRLVNGSLSAQSFTKTGPGTATLTAAPVVPSPEALFQSYVQSLAPVAWYDPSDTAAVTLNGSGRVIALANKGTRGTALDAAPTASPNLSNPPLLATGTLSYAVSGLPMLKIDANNTGLVSTEALGITGAVPRTVVAVLTRESDTTAAYTCFGATSAGQMWEVGDRADNSSVV
;
A
#
# COMPACT_ATOMS: atom_id res chain seq x y z
N CYS A 1 21.75 -5.10 46.51
CA CYS A 1 23.18 -4.73 46.51
C CYS A 1 23.37 -3.70 45.41
N TYR A 2 24.11 -2.62 45.70
CA TYR A 2 23.80 -1.23 45.28
C TYR A 2 24.89 -0.55 44.42
N GLU A 3 25.75 -1.27 43.70
CA GLU A 3 26.83 -0.65 42.88
C GLU A 3 27.13 -1.47 41.62
N ASP A 4 27.73 -0.85 40.61
CA ASP A 4 28.27 -1.55 39.42
C ASP A 4 29.39 -2.51 39.86
N PHE A 5 29.35 -3.75 39.35
CA PHE A 5 30.32 -4.79 39.72
C PHE A 5 31.11 -5.22 38.49
N ALA A 6 32.41 -5.49 38.65
CA ALA A 6 33.27 -6.02 37.60
C ALA A 6 33.90 -7.35 38.05
N PHE A 7 33.74 -8.40 37.24
CA PHE A 7 34.43 -9.68 37.44
C PHE A 7 35.67 -9.74 36.54
N THR A 8 36.85 -9.83 37.15
CA THR A 8 38.16 -9.79 36.47
C THR A 8 38.89 -11.14 36.43
N SER A 9 38.30 -12.21 36.97
CA SER A 9 38.83 -13.59 36.95
C SER A 9 38.04 -14.48 35.99
N ASP A 10 38.58 -15.66 35.64
CA ASP A 10 37.86 -16.66 34.83
C ASP A 10 36.52 -17.05 35.48
N PHE A 11 35.45 -17.06 34.68
CA PHE A 11 34.11 -17.36 35.18
C PHE A 11 33.85 -18.87 35.21
N PRO A 12 33.35 -19.45 36.32
CA PRO A 12 33.05 -20.88 36.40
C PRO A 12 31.80 -21.25 35.60
N PHE A 13 31.78 -22.46 35.04
CA PHE A 13 30.64 -23.03 34.28
C PHE A 13 29.45 -23.41 35.19
N ILE A 14 28.81 -22.41 35.81
CA ILE A 14 27.68 -22.59 36.73
C ILE A 14 26.44 -21.78 36.34
N GLY A 15 26.53 -20.99 35.26
CA GLY A 15 25.48 -20.05 34.86
C GLY A 15 25.58 -18.69 35.53
N LEU A 16 24.91 -17.70 34.94
CA LEU A 16 24.91 -16.31 35.37
C LEU A 16 23.49 -15.80 35.52
N LYS A 17 23.19 -15.19 36.67
CA LYS A 17 21.93 -14.48 36.92
C LYS A 17 22.18 -13.02 37.25
N LYS A 18 21.76 -12.12 36.37
CA LYS A 18 21.86 -10.67 36.57
C LYS A 18 20.59 -10.13 37.21
N LEU A 19 20.74 -9.63 38.44
CA LEU A 19 19.69 -9.01 39.25
C LEU A 19 19.98 -7.51 39.46
N GLY A 20 18.97 -6.74 39.89
CA GLY A 20 19.11 -5.30 40.23
C GLY A 20 19.23 -4.36 39.03
N ALA A 21 19.04 -3.06 39.24
CA ALA A 21 18.88 -2.07 38.15
C ALA A 21 20.18 -1.59 37.48
N TYR A 22 21.34 -1.87 38.06
CA TYR A 22 22.66 -1.36 37.64
C TYR A 22 23.32 -2.23 36.57
N THR A 23 24.46 -1.80 36.04
CA THR A 23 25.23 -2.54 35.02
C THR A 23 26.20 -3.51 35.69
N LEU A 24 26.27 -4.73 35.17
CA LEU A 24 27.30 -5.72 35.48
C LEU A 24 28.21 -5.84 34.25
N ASN A 25 29.44 -5.36 34.38
CA ASN A 25 30.45 -5.50 33.34
C ASN A 25 31.25 -6.78 33.60
N LEU A 26 31.21 -7.73 32.68
CA LEU A 26 32.17 -8.83 32.72
C LEU A 26 33.39 -8.40 31.91
N THR A 27 34.59 -8.56 32.47
CA THR A 27 35.85 -8.20 31.78
C THR A 27 36.89 -9.32 31.81
N GLY A 28 36.65 -10.38 32.61
CA GLY A 28 37.42 -11.62 32.58
C GLY A 28 37.03 -12.57 31.43
N ASN A 29 37.86 -13.59 31.20
CA ASN A 29 37.60 -14.62 30.19
C ASN A 29 36.54 -15.61 30.71
N ALA A 30 35.50 -15.88 29.92
CA ALA A 30 34.41 -16.78 30.31
C ALA A 30 34.03 -17.73 29.15
N PRO A 31 34.95 -18.62 28.73
CA PRO A 31 34.74 -19.40 27.52
C PRO A 31 33.52 -20.32 27.59
N ASP A 32 33.15 -20.79 28.79
CA ASP A 32 31.98 -21.63 29.06
C ASP A 32 31.11 -20.97 30.14
N LEU A 33 30.01 -20.30 29.76
CA LEU A 33 29.20 -19.48 30.69
C LEU A 33 28.03 -20.23 31.36
N GLY A 34 27.57 -21.34 30.77
CA GLY A 34 26.32 -22.00 31.19
C GLY A 34 25.08 -21.14 30.88
N PRO A 35 23.94 -21.33 31.57
CA PRO A 35 22.73 -20.52 31.31
C PRO A 35 22.93 -19.06 31.73
N VAL A 36 22.36 -18.11 30.97
CA VAL A 36 22.43 -16.67 31.26
C VAL A 36 21.03 -16.11 31.40
N ASP A 37 20.68 -15.62 32.60
CA ASP A 37 19.40 -14.98 32.88
C ASP A 37 19.58 -13.52 33.32
N VAL A 38 18.97 -12.58 32.61
CA VAL A 38 18.97 -11.15 32.96
C VAL A 38 17.57 -10.74 33.41
N TYR A 39 17.43 -10.40 34.68
CA TYR A 39 16.14 -10.04 35.30
C TYR A 39 15.90 -8.53 35.29
N ASN A 40 16.93 -7.72 35.57
CA ASN A 40 16.85 -6.25 35.58
C ASN A 40 18.25 -5.65 35.38
N GLY A 41 18.30 -4.36 35.02
CA GLY A 41 19.53 -3.66 34.69
C GLY A 41 20.24 -4.29 33.50
N GLU A 42 21.54 -4.07 33.41
CA GLU A 42 22.30 -4.43 32.23
C GLU A 42 23.38 -5.45 32.53
N LEU A 43 23.48 -6.47 31.70
CA LEU A 43 24.64 -7.34 31.59
C LEU A 43 25.42 -6.92 30.34
N ASP A 44 26.63 -6.42 30.55
CA ASP A 44 27.52 -5.98 29.48
C ASP A 44 28.64 -7.03 29.29
N LEU A 45 28.63 -7.67 28.11
CA LEU A 45 29.63 -8.64 27.67
C LEU A 45 30.53 -8.06 26.57
N THR A 46 30.72 -6.74 26.54
CA THR A 46 31.58 -6.10 25.55
C THR A 46 33.04 -6.54 25.74
N ALA A 47 33.67 -6.96 24.64
CA ALA A 47 35.08 -7.36 24.55
C ALA A 47 35.53 -8.51 25.49
N THR A 48 34.61 -9.37 25.92
CA THR A 48 34.88 -10.50 26.83
C THR A 48 35.34 -11.80 26.15
N GLY A 49 35.48 -11.81 24.82
CA GLY A 49 35.88 -12.99 24.05
C GLY A 49 34.71 -13.85 23.60
N SER A 50 34.94 -15.14 23.38
CA SER A 50 33.89 -16.08 22.94
C SER A 50 33.30 -16.84 24.13
N HIS A 51 31.99 -17.06 24.10
CA HIS A 51 31.21 -17.69 25.14
C HIS A 51 30.37 -18.83 24.55
N ALA A 52 30.76 -20.07 24.85
CA ALA A 52 29.97 -21.25 24.60
C ALA A 52 28.95 -21.44 25.72
N LEU A 53 27.69 -21.58 25.32
CA LEU A 53 26.56 -21.88 26.19
C LEU A 53 26.11 -23.33 26.06
N HIS A 54 26.66 -24.07 25.08
CA HIS A 54 26.25 -25.45 24.78
C HIS A 54 24.72 -25.54 24.63
N THR A 55 24.08 -26.51 25.28
CA THR A 55 22.63 -26.70 25.27
C THR A 55 21.84 -25.71 26.14
N TYR A 56 22.48 -24.70 26.74
CA TYR A 56 21.82 -23.71 27.60
C TYR A 56 21.29 -22.51 26.81
N SER A 57 20.20 -21.95 27.32
CA SER A 57 19.54 -20.77 26.74
C SER A 57 19.96 -19.48 27.44
N VAL A 58 19.70 -18.37 26.76
CA VAL A 58 19.83 -17.01 27.29
C VAL A 58 18.43 -16.44 27.48
N SER A 59 18.13 -15.91 28.66
CA SER A 59 16.84 -15.28 28.96
C SER A 59 17.02 -13.83 29.38
N VAL A 60 16.78 -12.89 28.47
CA VAL A 60 16.70 -11.45 28.79
C VAL A 60 15.26 -11.09 29.11
N GLY A 61 15.02 -10.51 30.30
CA GLY A 61 13.67 -10.29 30.83
C GLY A 61 13.09 -11.55 31.48
N ALA A 62 13.86 -12.17 32.38
CA ALA A 62 13.47 -13.42 33.04
C ALA A 62 12.48 -13.24 34.22
N ALA A 63 12.19 -12.00 34.63
CA ALA A 63 11.21 -11.68 35.68
C ALA A 63 9.87 -11.20 35.10
N PRO A 64 8.73 -11.58 35.71
CA PRO A 64 7.44 -11.02 35.36
C PRO A 64 7.20 -9.66 36.03
N ASP A 65 7.96 -8.64 35.60
CA ASP A 65 7.88 -7.29 36.14
C ASP A 65 8.01 -6.25 35.01
N ALA A 66 6.90 -5.57 34.72
CA ALA A 66 6.83 -4.52 33.69
C ALA A 66 7.58 -3.23 34.06
N SER A 67 7.94 -3.04 35.34
CA SER A 67 8.74 -1.88 35.77
C SER A 67 10.24 -2.09 35.54
N ALA A 68 10.71 -3.34 35.61
CA ALA A 68 12.09 -3.72 35.35
C ALA A 68 12.43 -3.65 33.85
N ARG A 69 13.68 -3.31 33.54
CA ARG A 69 14.21 -3.35 32.16
C ARG A 69 15.52 -4.14 32.16
N ALA A 70 15.48 -5.33 31.58
CA ALA A 70 16.64 -6.19 31.41
C ALA A 70 17.36 -5.83 30.10
N VAL A 71 18.68 -5.73 30.13
CA VAL A 71 19.50 -5.41 28.95
C VAL A 71 20.67 -6.39 28.86
N LEU A 72 20.91 -6.95 27.69
CA LEU A 72 22.13 -7.68 27.35
C LEU A 72 22.85 -6.93 26.24
N ARG A 73 24.14 -6.63 26.42
CA ARG A 73 24.97 -5.98 25.38
C ARG A 73 26.11 -6.88 24.94
N LEU A 74 26.24 -6.99 23.61
CA LEU A 74 27.30 -7.73 22.92
C LEU A 74 28.06 -6.78 21.99
N ALA A 75 29.39 -6.68 22.11
CA ALA A 75 30.29 -6.12 21.10
C ALA A 75 31.67 -6.79 21.23
N GLY A 76 32.36 -7.09 20.13
CA GLY A 76 33.65 -7.79 20.15
C GLY A 76 33.64 -9.13 20.90
N THR A 77 32.47 -9.78 20.97
CA THR A 77 32.20 -10.97 21.78
C THR A 77 31.38 -11.97 20.96
N ALA A 78 31.49 -13.25 21.26
CA ALA A 78 30.61 -14.27 20.67
C ALA A 78 29.78 -14.94 21.75
N LEU A 79 28.47 -15.05 21.55
CA LEU A 79 27.54 -15.77 22.42
C LEU A 79 26.91 -16.90 21.61
N ASN A 80 27.31 -18.15 21.90
CA ASN A 80 27.01 -19.30 21.05
C ASN A 80 26.25 -20.37 21.82
N THR A 81 25.00 -20.63 21.42
CA THR A 81 24.28 -21.85 21.81
C THR A 81 24.53 -22.96 20.79
N ASP A 82 24.43 -24.22 21.20
CA ASP A 82 24.53 -25.36 20.29
C ASP A 82 23.42 -25.33 19.24
N ASP A 83 23.81 -25.57 17.99
CA ASP A 83 22.87 -25.85 16.90
C ASP A 83 22.51 -27.35 16.94
N PRO A 84 21.27 -27.72 17.30
CA PRO A 84 20.88 -29.12 17.41
C PRO A 84 20.74 -29.80 16.03
N GLY A 85 20.87 -29.06 14.93
CA GLY A 85 20.64 -29.53 13.57
C GLY A 85 19.17 -29.48 13.15
N TYR A 86 18.92 -29.83 11.90
CA TYR A 86 17.59 -29.77 11.30
C TYR A 86 16.54 -30.61 12.05
N ASN A 87 15.33 -30.08 12.24
CA ASN A 87 14.20 -30.78 12.84
C ASN A 87 14.41 -31.24 14.30
N ARG A 88 15.21 -30.47 15.06
CA ARG A 88 15.43 -30.71 16.50
C ARG A 88 15.28 -29.42 17.31
N ALA A 89 14.55 -29.52 18.42
CA ALA A 89 14.46 -28.43 19.38
C ALA A 89 15.83 -28.16 20.01
N GLY A 90 16.17 -26.89 20.16
CA GLY A 90 17.45 -26.43 20.69
C GLY A 90 17.33 -25.30 21.69
N PRO A 91 18.47 -24.89 22.26
CA PRO A 91 18.57 -23.71 23.11
C PRO A 91 18.14 -22.44 22.35
N ALA A 92 17.67 -21.46 23.12
CA ALA A 92 17.15 -20.21 22.59
C ALA A 92 17.89 -18.99 23.14
N LEU A 93 17.88 -17.94 22.33
CA LEU A 93 18.18 -16.57 22.70
C LEU A 93 16.86 -15.84 22.87
N LEU A 94 16.39 -15.75 24.12
CA LEU A 94 15.12 -15.13 24.46
C LEU A 94 15.31 -13.66 24.86
N VAL A 95 14.50 -12.79 24.28
CA VAL A 95 14.40 -11.37 24.65
C VAL A 95 12.93 -11.04 24.91
N GLY A 96 12.60 -10.71 26.16
CA GLY A 96 11.21 -10.63 26.63
C GLY A 96 10.72 -12.02 26.99
N ALA A 97 11.50 -12.73 27.82
CA ALA A 97 11.32 -14.15 28.09
C ALA A 97 10.06 -14.44 28.92
N ALA A 98 9.84 -13.68 29.99
CA ALA A 98 8.74 -13.87 30.95
C ALA A 98 7.53 -12.98 30.63
N THR A 99 6.36 -13.34 31.16
CA THR A 99 5.12 -12.54 31.10
C THR A 99 5.36 -11.12 31.57
N ASP A 100 4.83 -10.11 30.89
CA ASP A 100 4.95 -8.67 31.22
C ASP A 100 6.39 -8.12 31.32
N SER A 101 7.41 -8.90 30.96
CA SER A 101 8.82 -8.47 31.02
C SER A 101 9.16 -7.43 29.94
N ARG A 102 10.15 -6.57 30.21
CA ARG A 102 10.74 -5.65 29.23
C ARG A 102 12.22 -5.93 29.08
N ALA A 103 12.66 -6.15 27.84
CA ALA A 103 14.00 -6.65 27.57
C ALA A 103 14.61 -6.07 26.29
N LEU A 104 15.92 -5.80 26.35
CA LEU A 104 16.74 -5.33 25.24
C LEU A 104 17.93 -6.25 25.01
N LEU A 105 18.20 -6.57 23.74
CA LEU A 105 19.47 -7.13 23.31
C LEU A 105 20.14 -6.14 22.35
N HIS A 106 21.37 -5.74 22.66
CA HIS A 106 22.21 -4.95 21.77
C HIS A 106 23.29 -5.83 21.14
N VAL A 107 23.39 -5.79 19.82
CA VAL A 107 24.43 -6.48 19.03
C VAL A 107 25.22 -5.45 18.25
N GLY A 108 26.46 -5.22 18.67
CA GLY A 108 27.37 -4.22 18.13
C GLY A 108 28.46 -4.80 17.25
N GLU A 109 29.47 -3.97 16.98
CA GLU A 109 30.62 -4.34 16.13
C GLU A 109 31.36 -5.56 16.66
N GLY A 110 31.75 -6.46 15.76
CA GLY A 110 32.46 -7.71 16.11
C GLY A 110 31.66 -8.70 16.95
N ALA A 111 30.39 -8.44 17.24
CA ALA A 111 29.54 -9.38 17.98
C ALA A 111 29.09 -10.55 17.12
N VAL A 112 29.02 -11.74 17.71
CA VAL A 112 28.35 -12.92 17.16
C VAL A 112 27.31 -13.41 18.15
N ALA A 113 26.07 -13.60 17.73
CA ALA A 113 25.01 -14.19 18.55
C ALA A 113 24.35 -15.34 17.80
N ASN A 114 24.63 -16.58 18.22
CA ASN A 114 24.12 -17.78 17.57
C ASN A 114 23.12 -18.48 18.49
N GLY A 115 21.90 -18.72 17.99
CA GLY A 115 20.89 -19.48 18.70
C GLY A 115 19.48 -19.31 18.12
N ARG A 116 18.50 -20.04 18.66
CA ARG A 116 17.10 -19.89 18.25
C ARG A 116 16.55 -18.57 18.78
N LEU A 117 16.26 -17.65 17.89
CA LEU A 117 15.81 -16.31 18.26
C LEU A 117 14.32 -16.32 18.66
N LEU A 118 14.03 -15.91 19.91
CA LEU A 118 12.67 -15.71 20.42
C LEU A 118 12.56 -14.30 21.04
N VAL A 119 11.87 -13.39 20.37
CA VAL A 119 11.68 -12.01 20.82
C VAL A 119 10.20 -11.77 21.14
N GLY A 120 9.88 -11.23 22.32
CA GLY A 120 8.49 -11.07 22.77
C GLY A 120 7.80 -12.42 23.04
N ASN A 121 8.51 -13.30 23.77
CA ASN A 121 8.10 -14.67 24.05
C ASN A 121 6.95 -14.74 25.07
N GLY A 122 7.09 -14.03 26.19
CA GLY A 122 6.10 -14.03 27.26
C GLY A 122 4.84 -13.24 26.91
N THR A 123 3.68 -13.63 27.45
CA THR A 123 2.43 -12.88 27.30
C THR A 123 2.60 -11.46 27.86
N GLY A 124 2.17 -10.43 27.13
CA GLY A 124 2.31 -9.02 27.58
C GLY A 124 3.76 -8.49 27.60
N SER A 125 4.75 -9.33 27.32
CA SER A 125 6.16 -8.90 27.28
C SER A 125 6.45 -7.95 26.12
N ALA A 126 7.50 -7.15 26.28
CA ALA A 126 8.11 -6.37 25.21
C ALA A 126 9.61 -6.75 25.12
N GLY A 127 9.95 -7.46 24.05
CA GLY A 127 11.34 -7.75 23.69
C GLY A 127 11.78 -6.94 22.49
N ALA A 128 12.98 -6.35 22.54
CA ALA A 128 13.55 -5.65 21.40
C ALA A 128 15.03 -5.98 21.20
N VAL A 129 15.41 -6.24 19.95
CA VAL A 129 16.80 -6.44 19.52
C VAL A 129 17.22 -5.24 18.69
N TYR A 130 18.36 -4.64 19.03
CA TYR A 130 19.00 -3.57 18.27
C TYR A 130 20.36 -4.06 17.78
N GLN A 131 20.45 -4.35 16.49
CA GLN A 131 21.68 -4.76 15.83
C GLN A 131 22.25 -3.59 15.01
N THR A 132 23.38 -3.05 15.45
CA THR A 132 24.08 -1.97 14.73
C THR A 132 25.21 -2.48 13.84
N ALA A 133 25.75 -3.67 14.15
CA ALA A 133 26.76 -4.38 13.37
C ALA A 133 26.79 -5.87 13.79
N GLY A 134 27.86 -6.59 13.49
CA GLY A 134 28.02 -8.00 13.90
C GLY A 134 27.13 -8.97 13.14
N VAL A 135 27.07 -10.22 13.62
CA VAL A 135 26.33 -11.32 13.00
C VAL A 135 25.41 -11.98 14.03
N VAL A 136 24.14 -12.10 13.68
CA VAL A 136 23.18 -12.93 14.42
C VAL A 136 22.81 -14.12 13.53
N THR A 137 23.18 -15.33 13.96
CA THR A 137 22.73 -16.57 13.27
C THR A 137 21.57 -17.16 14.04
N ASN A 138 20.39 -16.98 13.47
CA ASN A 138 19.18 -17.60 13.97
C ASN A 138 19.11 -19.06 13.52
N THR A 139 19.34 -19.98 14.47
CA THR A 139 19.33 -21.44 14.23
C THR A 139 17.92 -22.05 14.22
N GLY A 140 16.88 -21.22 14.27
CA GLY A 140 15.51 -21.71 14.20
C GLY A 140 15.12 -22.27 12.83
N GLY A 141 14.24 -23.26 12.83
CA GLY A 141 13.82 -23.99 11.63
C GLY A 141 12.65 -24.93 11.90
N THR A 142 12.45 -25.94 11.05
CA THR A 142 11.43 -26.97 11.29
C THR A 142 11.59 -27.59 12.69
N ALA A 143 10.49 -27.74 13.45
CA ALA A 143 10.46 -28.19 14.85
C ALA A 143 11.30 -27.38 15.86
N ASN A 144 11.89 -26.26 15.43
CA ASN A 144 12.69 -25.36 16.26
C ASN A 144 12.44 -23.90 15.87
N GLU A 145 11.21 -23.58 15.50
CA GLU A 145 10.92 -22.38 14.73
C GLU A 145 11.14 -21.09 15.57
N SER A 146 11.65 -20.03 14.93
CA SER A 146 11.94 -18.75 15.60
C SER A 146 10.75 -17.80 15.57
N ARG A 147 10.75 -16.86 16.51
CA ARG A 147 9.61 -15.99 16.79
C ARG A 147 10.05 -14.56 17.03
N ILE A 148 9.34 -13.64 16.40
CA ILE A 148 9.34 -12.23 16.76
C ILE A 148 7.87 -11.88 17.03
N GLY A 149 7.53 -11.72 18.32
CA GLY A 149 6.17 -11.66 18.82
C GLY A 149 5.51 -13.03 18.83
N GLU A 150 5.75 -13.82 19.89
CA GLU A 150 5.05 -15.09 20.07
C GLU A 150 3.73 -14.92 20.82
N ASN A 151 3.80 -14.47 22.07
CA ASN A 151 2.66 -14.13 22.93
C ASN A 151 2.64 -12.64 23.31
N GLY A 152 3.77 -11.94 23.17
CA GLY A 152 3.92 -10.52 23.46
C GLY A 152 4.28 -9.70 22.22
N PHE A 153 4.97 -8.61 22.48
CA PHE A 153 5.53 -7.72 21.47
C PHE A 153 7.01 -8.04 21.26
N GLY A 154 7.39 -8.38 20.03
CA GLY A 154 8.77 -8.56 19.60
C GLY A 154 9.14 -7.55 18.52
N TYR A 155 10.31 -6.94 18.66
CA TYR A 155 10.86 -5.98 17.71
C TYR A 155 12.32 -6.31 17.39
N TYR A 156 12.68 -6.28 16.12
CA TYR A 156 14.06 -6.42 15.68
C TYR A 156 14.43 -5.26 14.79
N ARG A 157 15.45 -4.50 15.17
CA ARG A 157 16.03 -3.44 14.35
C ARG A 157 17.40 -3.83 13.84
N LEU A 158 17.56 -3.79 12.53
CA LEU A 158 18.83 -4.02 11.83
C LEU A 158 19.30 -2.71 11.18
N ASP A 159 20.28 -2.06 11.80
CA ASP A 159 20.94 -0.87 11.24
C ASP A 159 22.19 -1.24 10.43
N GLY A 160 22.84 -2.37 10.75
CA GLY A 160 24.05 -2.84 10.09
C GLY A 160 24.41 -4.27 10.48
N GLY A 161 25.39 -4.87 9.80
CA GLY A 161 25.75 -6.28 9.99
C GLY A 161 24.76 -7.23 9.30
N GLU A 162 24.59 -8.41 9.90
CA GLU A 162 23.88 -9.53 9.28
C GLU A 162 22.95 -10.25 10.26
N LEU A 163 21.70 -10.47 9.86
CA LEU A 163 20.78 -11.43 10.49
C LEU A 163 20.56 -12.60 9.50
N ALA A 164 21.24 -13.70 9.77
CA ALA A 164 21.19 -14.94 9.00
C ALA A 164 20.19 -15.92 9.60
N ASN A 165 19.21 -16.38 8.82
CA ASN A 165 18.18 -17.29 9.32
C ASN A 165 18.27 -18.64 8.63
N LYS A 166 18.42 -19.71 9.41
CA LYS A 166 18.47 -21.06 8.86
C LYS A 166 17.11 -21.55 8.40
N GLY A 167 16.00 -21.16 9.03
CA GLY A 167 14.67 -21.66 8.68
C GLY A 167 13.53 -20.70 9.04
N TYR A 168 12.42 -21.24 9.56
CA TYR A 168 11.21 -20.45 9.81
C TYR A 168 11.41 -19.33 10.82
N VAL A 169 10.99 -18.13 10.44
CA VAL A 169 10.86 -16.97 11.32
C VAL A 169 9.43 -16.48 11.25
N GLN A 170 8.70 -16.62 12.36
CA GLN A 170 7.30 -16.21 12.44
C GLN A 170 7.19 -14.87 13.15
N LEU A 171 6.48 -13.93 12.53
CA LEU A 171 6.12 -12.63 13.09
C LEU A 171 4.67 -12.66 13.55
N GLY A 172 4.42 -12.21 14.78
CA GLY A 172 3.08 -12.17 15.36
C GLY A 172 2.41 -13.55 15.34
N ARG A 173 2.97 -14.51 16.08
CA ARG A 173 2.53 -15.91 16.05
C ARG A 173 1.06 -16.06 16.43
N ASN A 174 0.71 -15.65 17.64
CA ASN A 174 -0.60 -15.85 18.24
C ASN A 174 -1.48 -14.61 18.11
N SER A 175 -2.80 -14.81 18.17
CA SER A 175 -3.74 -13.71 18.35
C SER A 175 -3.41 -13.01 19.67
N GLY A 176 -3.06 -11.74 19.64
CA GLY A 176 -2.48 -11.08 20.82
C GLY A 176 -1.08 -10.53 20.58
N ALA A 177 -0.30 -11.21 19.75
CA ALA A 177 1.11 -10.92 19.56
C ALA A 177 1.38 -9.90 18.44
N THR A 178 2.56 -9.28 18.51
CA THR A 178 3.03 -8.33 17.51
C THR A 178 4.50 -8.58 17.25
N GLY A 179 4.85 -8.80 15.99
CA GLY A 179 6.22 -8.93 15.52
C GLY A 179 6.55 -7.82 14.53
N LEU A 180 7.64 -7.09 14.78
CA LEU A 180 8.19 -6.11 13.85
C LEU A 180 9.63 -6.46 13.50
N ILE A 181 9.97 -6.34 12.23
CA ILE A 181 11.34 -6.19 11.77
C ILE A 181 11.44 -4.81 11.11
N GLU A 182 12.37 -3.99 11.59
CA GLU A 182 12.76 -2.73 11.00
C GLU A 182 14.19 -2.83 10.47
N GLN A 183 14.37 -2.60 9.17
CA GLN A 183 15.67 -2.65 8.53
C GLN A 183 16.05 -1.25 8.03
N ARG A 184 17.15 -0.70 8.54
CA ARG A 184 17.75 0.57 8.13
C ARG A 184 19.14 0.39 7.51
N GLY A 185 19.61 -0.86 7.39
CA GLY A 185 20.86 -1.24 6.73
C GLY A 185 21.12 -2.74 6.85
N GLY A 186 22.37 -3.14 6.62
CA GLY A 186 22.81 -4.54 6.75
C GLY A 186 22.12 -5.53 5.80
N THR A 187 22.25 -6.82 6.11
CA THR A 187 21.60 -7.92 5.37
C THR A 187 20.72 -8.75 6.29
N LEU A 188 19.44 -8.82 5.97
CA LEU A 188 18.47 -9.75 6.57
C LEU A 188 18.19 -10.85 5.56
N ARG A 189 18.47 -12.11 5.89
CA ARG A 189 18.24 -13.19 4.92
C ARG A 189 17.71 -14.50 5.48
N ILE A 190 17.08 -15.28 4.61
CA ILE A 190 17.03 -16.74 4.73
C ILE A 190 18.27 -17.32 4.05
N ASN A 191 19.00 -18.18 4.76
CA ASN A 191 20.18 -18.83 4.19
C ASN A 191 19.78 -19.73 3.01
N THR A 192 20.65 -19.79 2.00
CA THR A 192 20.47 -20.67 0.84
C THR A 192 20.94 -22.08 1.15
N GLY A 193 20.28 -23.09 0.56
CA GLY A 193 20.72 -24.47 0.66
C GLY A 193 19.56 -25.46 0.54
N ALA A 194 19.87 -26.73 0.79
CA ALA A 194 18.87 -27.78 0.94
C ALA A 194 18.79 -28.19 2.41
N ALA A 195 17.58 -28.55 2.86
CA ALA A 195 17.39 -29.04 4.21
C ALA A 195 18.14 -30.38 4.38
N PRO A 196 19.02 -30.51 5.40
CA PRO A 196 19.77 -31.75 5.61
C PRO A 196 18.88 -32.83 6.27
N ALA A 197 19.45 -33.98 6.59
CA ALA A 197 18.73 -35.02 7.34
C ALA A 197 18.43 -34.56 8.79
N ASN A 198 17.45 -35.20 9.43
CA ASN A 198 17.07 -34.88 10.82
C ASN A 198 18.27 -35.00 11.78
N GLY A 199 18.54 -33.93 12.54
CA GLY A 199 19.64 -33.81 13.48
C GLY A 199 21.00 -33.46 12.86
N VAL A 200 21.06 -33.21 11.56
CA VAL A 200 22.29 -32.80 10.88
C VAL A 200 22.36 -31.28 10.83
N ILE A 201 23.51 -30.72 11.20
CA ILE A 201 23.79 -29.29 11.11
C ILE A 201 23.97 -28.92 9.64
N GLY A 202 23.31 -27.85 9.23
CA GLY A 202 23.41 -27.28 7.89
C GLY A 202 23.05 -25.80 7.89
N ASP A 203 23.10 -25.18 6.73
CA ASP A 203 22.86 -23.74 6.61
C ASP A 203 21.38 -23.39 6.39
N TYR A 204 20.58 -24.35 5.94
CA TYR A 204 19.14 -24.19 5.70
C TYR A 204 18.32 -25.32 6.35
N TYR A 205 17.27 -24.96 7.08
CA TYR A 205 16.42 -25.82 7.93
C TYR A 205 14.95 -25.80 7.52
N ASN A 206 14.69 -25.67 6.21
CA ASN A 206 13.35 -25.70 5.61
C ASN A 206 12.42 -24.65 6.23
N GLY A 207 12.41 -23.43 5.71
CA GLY A 207 11.54 -22.38 6.19
C GLY A 207 11.56 -21.09 5.37
N THR A 208 10.77 -20.12 5.85
CA THR A 208 10.55 -18.80 5.26
C THR A 208 10.28 -17.78 6.39
N PHE A 209 10.26 -16.50 6.04
CA PHE A 209 9.60 -15.47 6.83
C PHE A 209 8.08 -15.56 6.67
N SER A 210 7.35 -15.64 7.79
CA SER A 210 5.90 -15.64 7.76
C SER A 210 5.27 -14.75 8.83
N CYS A 211 4.21 -14.05 8.49
CA CYS A 211 3.33 -13.38 9.44
C CYS A 211 2.17 -14.31 9.79
N ARG A 212 1.93 -14.49 11.09
CA ARG A 212 0.90 -15.40 11.59
C ARG A 212 -0.29 -14.67 12.22
N ALA A 213 -0.91 -15.21 13.28
CA ALA A 213 -2.25 -14.84 13.77
C ALA A 213 -2.34 -13.46 14.41
N GLY A 214 -1.21 -12.88 14.79
CA GLY A 214 -1.12 -11.54 15.32
C GLY A 214 -0.85 -10.50 14.24
N VAL A 215 -0.05 -9.51 14.63
CA VAL A 215 0.44 -8.45 13.75
C VAL A 215 1.87 -8.79 13.35
N GLY A 216 2.17 -8.83 12.05
CA GLY A 216 3.52 -9.04 11.54
C GLY A 216 3.91 -7.96 10.54
N ILE A 217 4.94 -7.18 10.84
CA ILE A 217 5.31 -6.00 10.04
C ILE A 217 6.79 -6.09 9.66
N PHE A 218 7.07 -5.92 8.37
CA PHE A 218 8.39 -5.64 7.82
C PHE A 218 8.44 -4.19 7.37
N HIS A 219 9.32 -3.39 7.95
CA HIS A 219 9.62 -2.04 7.49
C HIS A 219 11.06 -1.99 7.00
N LEU A 220 11.23 -1.86 5.69
CA LEU A 220 12.52 -1.92 5.01
C LEU A 220 12.82 -0.53 4.46
N ALA A 221 13.66 0.22 5.19
CA ALA A 221 14.04 1.59 4.85
C ALA A 221 15.39 1.69 4.14
N SER A 222 16.26 0.68 4.27
CA SER A 222 17.50 0.52 3.50
C SER A 222 18.03 -0.92 3.67
N GLY A 223 19.20 -1.23 3.13
CA GLY A 223 19.83 -2.55 3.22
C GLY A 223 19.22 -3.60 2.29
N VAL A 224 19.60 -4.86 2.52
CA VAL A 224 19.16 -6.01 1.70
C VAL A 224 18.32 -6.96 2.55
N PHE A 225 17.09 -7.21 2.12
CA PHE A 225 16.22 -8.28 2.57
C PHE A 225 16.21 -9.38 1.50
N ASP A 226 16.68 -10.58 1.80
CA ASP A 226 16.83 -11.65 0.80
C ASP A 226 16.24 -12.98 1.29
N THR A 227 15.20 -13.47 0.63
CA THR A 227 14.64 -14.81 0.90
C THR A 227 15.20 -15.88 -0.02
N GLY A 228 16.11 -15.52 -0.93
CA GLY A 228 16.60 -16.39 -1.99
C GLY A 228 15.46 -16.88 -2.86
N SER A 229 15.42 -18.19 -3.12
CA SER A 229 14.34 -18.86 -3.85
C SER A 229 13.14 -19.23 -2.99
N HIS A 230 13.04 -18.72 -1.76
CA HIS A 230 11.95 -19.05 -0.84
C HIS A 230 10.84 -18.00 -0.90
N SER A 231 9.60 -18.45 -0.72
CA SER A 231 8.44 -17.54 -0.60
C SER A 231 8.60 -16.56 0.56
N LEU A 232 7.81 -15.48 0.55
CA LEU A 232 7.51 -14.64 1.72
C LEU A 232 6.01 -14.75 2.02
N GLN A 233 5.64 -14.96 3.28
CA GLN A 233 4.22 -15.20 3.62
C GLN A 233 3.64 -14.11 4.52
N LEU A 234 2.81 -13.25 3.96
CA LEU A 234 2.11 -12.18 4.68
C LEU A 234 0.68 -12.67 5.00
N GLY A 235 0.54 -13.39 6.11
CA GLY A 235 -0.71 -14.07 6.49
C GLY A 235 -0.73 -15.53 6.01
N GLU A 236 0.09 -16.37 6.65
CA GLU A 236 0.28 -17.80 6.34
C GLU A 236 -0.91 -18.68 6.81
N TRP A 237 -1.31 -19.68 6.02
CA TRP A 237 -2.15 -20.78 6.50
C TRP A 237 -1.30 -21.76 7.31
N SER A 238 -1.55 -21.92 8.61
CA SER A 238 -1.14 -23.13 9.32
C SER A 238 -2.38 -24.00 9.55
N GLY A 239 -2.25 -25.31 9.32
CA GLY A 239 -3.27 -26.30 9.69
C GLY A 239 -3.43 -26.47 11.21
N GLU A 240 -2.89 -25.55 12.01
CA GLU A 240 -3.04 -25.52 13.46
C GLU A 240 -4.43 -24.92 13.76
N ASN A 241 -5.35 -25.80 14.16
CA ASN A 241 -6.78 -25.58 14.40
C ASN A 241 -7.15 -24.31 15.23
N GLY A 242 -7.14 -23.15 14.58
CA GLY A 242 -7.61 -21.89 15.13
C GLY A 242 -7.76 -20.84 14.04
N TYR A 243 -9.01 -20.56 13.64
CA TYR A 243 -9.35 -19.49 12.71
C TYR A 243 -9.15 -18.14 13.40
N SER A 244 -8.03 -17.46 13.14
CA SER A 244 -7.76 -16.12 13.67
C SER A 244 -7.33 -15.16 12.57
N ASN A 245 -7.83 -13.94 12.64
CA ASN A 245 -7.48 -12.84 11.74
C ASN A 245 -6.03 -12.43 11.99
N GLY A 246 -5.18 -12.44 10.96
CA GLY A 246 -3.81 -11.91 11.03
C GLY A 246 -3.71 -10.63 10.22
N PHE A 247 -2.83 -9.71 10.65
CA PHE A 247 -2.51 -8.47 9.93
C PHE A 247 -1.04 -8.47 9.55
N ALA A 248 -0.74 -8.36 8.26
CA ALA A 248 0.61 -8.43 7.75
C ALA A 248 0.94 -7.25 6.84
N VAL A 249 2.11 -6.63 7.03
CA VAL A 249 2.56 -5.52 6.18
C VAL A 249 4.01 -5.71 5.81
N ILE A 250 4.35 -5.43 4.55
CA ILE A 250 5.72 -5.10 4.14
C ILE A 250 5.72 -3.70 3.53
N THR A 251 6.58 -2.82 4.03
CA THR A 251 6.78 -1.48 3.47
C THR A 251 8.23 -1.33 3.04
N LEU A 252 8.44 -0.94 1.78
CA LEU A 252 9.75 -0.52 1.27
C LEU A 252 9.77 1.00 1.14
N GLU A 253 10.82 1.62 1.67
CA GLU A 253 11.10 3.06 1.58
C GLU A 253 12.56 3.29 1.13
N ASN A 254 12.87 4.53 0.76
CA ASN A 254 14.19 5.00 0.32
C ASN A 254 14.84 4.09 -0.74
N ASP A 255 15.94 3.42 -0.42
CA ASP A 255 16.78 2.61 -1.32
C ASP A 255 16.78 1.11 -0.98
N ALA A 256 15.88 0.66 -0.09
CA ALA A 256 15.80 -0.72 0.35
C ALA A 256 15.70 -1.73 -0.81
N GLN A 257 16.42 -2.84 -0.71
CA GLN A 257 16.37 -3.94 -1.68
C GLN A 257 15.71 -5.16 -1.04
N ALA A 258 14.54 -5.55 -1.53
CA ALA A 258 13.89 -6.79 -1.12
C ALA A 258 13.91 -7.80 -2.28
N VAL A 259 14.56 -8.94 -2.07
CA VAL A 259 14.72 -10.00 -3.06
C VAL A 259 13.92 -11.22 -2.61
N VAL A 260 12.78 -11.42 -3.27
CA VAL A 260 11.93 -12.61 -3.10
C VAL A 260 11.84 -13.29 -4.45
N ASN A 261 12.82 -14.12 -4.82
CA ASN A 261 12.85 -14.83 -6.11
C ASN A 261 11.88 -16.04 -6.12
N ASN A 262 10.68 -15.83 -5.58
CA ASN A 262 9.56 -16.76 -5.52
C ASN A 262 8.27 -15.94 -5.32
N GLU A 263 7.21 -16.58 -4.83
CA GLU A 263 5.93 -15.94 -4.54
C GLU A 263 5.95 -15.12 -3.24
N ILE A 264 5.21 -14.02 -3.27
CA ILE A 264 4.75 -13.33 -2.06
C ILE A 264 3.30 -13.74 -1.83
N ARG A 265 3.07 -14.53 -0.79
CA ARG A 265 1.74 -15.02 -0.44
C ARG A 265 1.04 -14.00 0.45
N LEU A 266 -0.18 -13.62 0.07
CA LEU A 266 -0.98 -12.59 0.72
C LEU A 266 -2.26 -13.19 1.28
N ALA A 267 -2.50 -12.95 2.58
CA ALA A 267 -3.78 -13.21 3.25
C ALA A 267 -4.34 -14.62 2.98
N ASN A 268 -3.49 -15.64 3.04
CA ASN A 268 -3.83 -17.03 2.80
C ASN A 268 -4.37 -17.68 4.07
N ARG A 269 -5.50 -17.21 4.57
CA ARG A 269 -6.22 -17.82 5.71
C ARG A 269 -7.72 -17.72 5.59
N ASN A 270 -8.40 -18.60 6.31
CA ASN A 270 -9.83 -18.54 6.56
C ASN A 270 -10.20 -17.35 7.48
N ALA A 271 -11.45 -16.89 7.43
CA ALA A 271 -11.98 -15.65 8.06
C ALA A 271 -11.59 -14.35 7.32
N SER A 272 -10.98 -13.38 8.01
CA SER A 272 -10.68 -12.03 7.47
C SER A 272 -9.23 -11.59 7.73
N PRO A 273 -8.21 -12.33 7.23
CA PRO A 273 -6.83 -11.88 7.28
C PRO A 273 -6.60 -10.66 6.37
N GLU A 274 -5.62 -9.84 6.73
CA GLU A 274 -5.21 -8.65 5.98
C GLU A 274 -3.72 -8.73 5.62
N ALA A 275 -3.37 -8.42 4.37
CA ALA A 275 -1.98 -8.37 3.93
C ALA A 275 -1.71 -7.20 2.98
N TYR A 276 -0.77 -6.33 3.33
CA TYR A 276 -0.48 -5.11 2.58
C TYR A 276 1.00 -5.01 2.16
N VAL A 277 1.23 -4.59 0.93
CA VAL A 277 2.56 -4.35 0.35
C VAL A 277 2.63 -2.88 -0.05
N ASN A 278 3.54 -2.11 0.53
CA ASN A 278 3.70 -0.69 0.25
C ASN A 278 5.04 -0.43 -0.43
N LEU A 279 4.98 0.15 -1.63
CA LEU A 279 6.13 0.49 -2.46
C LEU A 279 6.30 2.00 -2.49
N ASN A 280 6.85 2.56 -1.40
CA ASN A 280 7.10 4.00 -1.25
C ASN A 280 8.51 4.41 -1.71
N GLY A 281 9.38 3.42 -1.94
CA GLY A 281 10.74 3.56 -2.43
C GLY A 281 11.35 2.19 -2.65
N GLY A 282 12.65 2.15 -2.90
CA GLY A 282 13.43 0.92 -3.03
C GLY A 282 13.00 0.04 -4.21
N VAL A 283 13.43 -1.22 -4.16
CA VAL A 283 13.07 -2.23 -5.14
C VAL A 283 12.62 -3.52 -4.47
N LEU A 284 11.41 -3.96 -4.82
CA LEU A 284 10.90 -5.29 -4.50
C LEU A 284 11.02 -6.18 -5.73
N THR A 285 11.85 -7.22 -5.64
CA THR A 285 11.91 -8.29 -6.64
C THR A 285 10.99 -9.43 -6.22
N ALA A 286 10.02 -9.80 -7.06
CA ALA A 286 9.05 -10.88 -6.80
C ALA A 286 8.73 -11.65 -8.09
N SER A 287 8.48 -12.97 -8.00
CA SER A 287 8.01 -13.73 -9.18
C SER A 287 6.54 -13.46 -9.49
N TYR A 288 5.71 -13.49 -8.44
CA TYR A 288 4.29 -13.15 -8.49
C TYR A 288 3.75 -12.99 -7.06
N PHE A 289 2.56 -12.40 -6.94
CA PHE A 289 1.78 -12.39 -5.71
C PHE A 289 0.71 -13.47 -5.76
N GLN A 290 0.53 -14.19 -4.66
CA GLN A 290 -0.52 -15.19 -4.50
C GLN A 290 -1.48 -14.76 -3.40
N LYS A 291 -2.65 -14.25 -3.77
CA LYS A 291 -3.72 -13.90 -2.84
C LYS A 291 -4.57 -15.13 -2.52
N GLY A 292 -4.59 -15.55 -1.26
CA GLY A 292 -5.33 -16.75 -0.86
C GLY A 292 -4.76 -18.03 -1.49
N GLY A 293 -5.56 -19.09 -1.48
CA GLY A 293 -5.16 -20.38 -2.08
C GLY A 293 -5.70 -21.60 -1.34
N ASN A 294 -6.23 -21.43 -0.13
CA ASN A 294 -6.83 -22.53 0.63
C ASN A 294 -8.02 -22.07 1.49
N ASN A 295 -9.00 -21.43 0.85
CA ASN A 295 -10.08 -20.73 1.53
C ASN A 295 -11.44 -21.41 1.33
N THR A 296 -12.23 -21.48 2.40
CA THR A 296 -13.66 -21.82 2.32
C THR A 296 -14.45 -20.72 1.59
N ALA A 297 -15.65 -21.03 1.09
CA ALA A 297 -16.55 -20.04 0.49
C ALA A 297 -16.86 -18.89 1.46
N GLY A 298 -17.04 -17.66 0.95
CA GLY A 298 -17.43 -16.49 1.76
C GLY A 298 -16.31 -15.86 2.60
N ASN A 299 -15.05 -16.07 2.23
CA ASN A 299 -13.89 -15.51 2.92
C ASN A 299 -13.78 -13.97 2.73
N ALA A 300 -13.45 -13.24 3.80
CA ALA A 300 -13.34 -11.77 3.81
C ALA A 300 -11.88 -11.27 3.87
N ALA A 301 -10.92 -12.07 3.39
CA ALA A 301 -9.51 -11.75 3.36
C ALA A 301 -9.23 -10.55 2.45
N SER A 302 -8.59 -9.53 3.01
CA SER A 302 -8.18 -8.32 2.30
C SER A 302 -6.70 -8.39 1.91
N ALA A 303 -6.38 -7.88 0.73
CA ALA A 303 -4.99 -7.57 0.39
C ALA A 303 -4.91 -6.40 -0.57
N ALA A 304 -3.85 -5.60 -0.43
CA ALA A 304 -3.55 -4.54 -1.38
C ALA A 304 -2.05 -4.38 -1.61
N ILE A 305 -1.71 -3.94 -2.82
CA ILE A 305 -0.38 -3.50 -3.22
C ILE A 305 -0.52 -2.00 -3.51
N ALA A 306 0.11 -1.18 -2.67
CA ALA A 306 0.14 0.26 -2.75
C ALA A 306 1.40 0.71 -3.51
N PHE A 307 1.20 1.26 -4.68
CA PHE A 307 2.24 1.86 -5.50
C PHE A 307 2.38 3.35 -5.19
N ASN A 308 3.57 3.77 -4.77
CA ASN A 308 3.85 5.15 -4.42
C ASN A 308 5.33 5.52 -4.69
N GLY A 309 5.85 5.13 -5.85
CA GLY A 309 7.18 5.48 -6.32
C GLY A 309 8.26 4.40 -6.18
N GLY A 310 8.03 3.34 -5.40
CA GLY A 310 8.92 2.18 -5.33
C GLY A 310 8.83 1.28 -6.58
N VAL A 311 9.92 0.56 -6.87
CA VAL A 311 10.00 -0.33 -8.04
C VAL A 311 9.55 -1.73 -7.68
N LEU A 312 8.58 -2.27 -8.42
CA LEU A 312 8.29 -3.69 -8.46
C LEU A 312 9.03 -4.32 -9.65
N ARG A 313 10.09 -5.08 -9.36
CA ARG A 313 10.80 -5.88 -10.36
C ARG A 313 10.22 -7.28 -10.41
N VAL A 314 9.71 -7.67 -11.57
CA VAL A 314 9.25 -9.03 -11.78
C VAL A 314 10.45 -9.93 -12.03
N ALA A 315 10.65 -10.96 -11.20
CA ALA A 315 11.70 -11.94 -11.42
C ALA A 315 11.52 -12.58 -12.80
N ASN A 316 12.62 -12.92 -13.48
CA ASN A 316 12.56 -13.44 -14.85
C ASN A 316 11.71 -14.73 -14.91
N GLN A 317 10.53 -14.69 -15.54
CA GLN A 317 9.57 -15.80 -15.56
C GLN A 317 9.85 -16.84 -16.67
N GLY A 318 10.97 -16.71 -17.39
CA GLY A 318 11.22 -17.53 -18.58
C GLY A 318 10.16 -17.27 -19.67
N ASN A 319 9.98 -18.22 -20.60
CA ASN A 319 9.29 -17.97 -21.88
C ASN A 319 7.75 -17.87 -21.83
N THR A 320 7.09 -18.09 -20.69
CA THR A 320 5.62 -18.17 -20.62
C THR A 320 5.03 -16.93 -19.96
N ALA A 321 4.10 -16.27 -20.65
CA ALA A 321 3.40 -15.13 -20.07
C ALA A 321 2.60 -15.55 -18.83
N SER A 322 2.76 -14.82 -17.73
CA SER A 322 2.25 -15.25 -16.42
C SER A 322 1.64 -14.08 -15.65
N SER A 323 0.54 -14.35 -14.95
CA SER A 323 -0.15 -13.35 -14.15
C SER A 323 0.68 -12.93 -12.95
N LEU A 324 0.86 -11.62 -12.77
CA LEU A 324 1.58 -11.02 -11.65
C LEU A 324 0.85 -11.22 -10.32
N VAL A 325 -0.48 -11.25 -10.35
CA VAL A 325 -1.32 -11.42 -9.16
C VAL A 325 -2.29 -12.57 -9.40
N ARG A 326 -2.03 -13.67 -8.72
CA ARG A 326 -2.83 -14.88 -8.75
C ARG A 326 -3.78 -14.87 -7.56
N THR A 327 -5.04 -15.23 -7.79
CA THR A 327 -6.08 -15.22 -6.76
C THR A 327 -6.62 -16.63 -6.60
N GLY A 328 -6.53 -17.17 -5.40
CA GLY A 328 -7.12 -18.46 -5.06
C GLY A 328 -8.65 -18.42 -5.18
N ALA A 329 -9.27 -19.59 -5.35
CA ALA A 329 -10.73 -19.69 -5.37
C ALA A 329 -11.36 -19.06 -4.11
N ASN A 330 -12.61 -18.58 -4.24
CA ASN A 330 -13.39 -17.96 -3.17
C ASN A 330 -12.81 -16.65 -2.57
N ASN A 331 -11.82 -16.05 -3.22
CA ASN A 331 -11.23 -14.78 -2.80
C ASN A 331 -11.51 -13.67 -3.83
N SER A 332 -11.65 -12.45 -3.33
CA SER A 332 -11.44 -11.25 -4.16
C SER A 332 -9.95 -11.05 -4.45
N PRO A 333 -9.57 -10.58 -5.65
CA PRO A 333 -8.19 -10.24 -5.96
C PRO A 333 -7.62 -9.15 -5.05
N ALA A 334 -6.30 -9.11 -4.92
CA ALA A 334 -5.64 -7.99 -4.25
C ALA A 334 -5.91 -6.69 -5.01
N GLN A 335 -6.15 -5.60 -4.26
CA GLN A 335 -6.31 -4.27 -4.84
C GLN A 335 -4.94 -3.71 -5.25
N LEU A 336 -4.84 -3.09 -6.42
CA LEU A 336 -3.62 -2.44 -6.89
C LEU A 336 -3.84 -0.93 -6.92
N ASN A 337 -3.45 -0.25 -5.85
CA ASN A 337 -3.74 1.17 -5.66
C ASN A 337 -2.53 2.01 -6.09
N VAL A 338 -2.77 3.01 -6.95
CA VAL A 338 -1.73 3.89 -7.50
C VAL A 338 -1.85 5.28 -6.88
N TYR A 339 -1.06 5.51 -5.84
CA TYR A 339 -0.96 6.80 -5.14
C TYR A 339 -0.03 7.76 -5.89
N ALA A 340 0.14 8.98 -5.37
CA ALA A 340 0.80 10.10 -6.04
C ALA A 340 2.18 9.77 -6.64
N GLY A 341 3.00 8.96 -5.97
CA GLY A 341 4.31 8.54 -6.48
C GLY A 341 4.26 7.59 -7.69
N GLY A 342 3.09 7.01 -7.99
CA GLY A 342 2.86 6.16 -9.15
C GLY A 342 3.34 4.71 -8.99
N ALA A 343 2.93 3.88 -9.95
CA ALA A 343 3.37 2.51 -10.12
C ALA A 343 4.61 2.46 -11.00
N VAL A 344 5.68 1.85 -10.51
CA VAL A 344 6.89 1.57 -11.30
C VAL A 344 7.05 0.06 -11.39
N ILE A 345 6.88 -0.49 -12.60
CA ILE A 345 6.92 -1.94 -12.84
C ILE A 345 8.04 -2.24 -13.84
N GLU A 346 9.00 -3.04 -13.41
CA GLU A 346 10.13 -3.47 -14.21
C GLU A 346 9.97 -4.94 -14.64
N THR A 347 10.00 -5.18 -15.95
CA THR A 347 10.04 -6.52 -16.54
C THR A 347 11.38 -6.72 -17.26
N PRO A 348 12.39 -7.33 -16.60
CA PRO A 348 13.77 -7.36 -17.12
C PRO A 348 14.00 -8.33 -18.29
N GLY A 349 13.23 -9.42 -18.41
CA GLY A 349 13.45 -10.47 -19.43
C GLY A 349 13.04 -10.06 -20.84
N ALA A 350 13.79 -10.46 -21.86
CA ALA A 350 13.41 -10.25 -23.27
C ALA A 350 12.31 -11.21 -23.76
N ASP A 351 12.15 -12.35 -23.06
CA ASP A 351 11.27 -13.46 -23.43
C ASP A 351 10.24 -13.71 -22.30
N GLY A 352 8.95 -13.86 -22.66
CA GLY A 352 7.83 -14.05 -21.72
C GLY A 352 7.30 -12.74 -21.10
N GLY A 353 5.99 -12.50 -21.24
CA GLY A 353 5.34 -11.28 -20.74
C GLY A 353 4.78 -11.41 -19.33
N THR A 354 4.87 -10.36 -18.53
CA THR A 354 4.07 -10.27 -17.30
C THR A 354 2.67 -9.81 -17.66
N THR A 355 1.63 -10.54 -17.26
CA THR A 355 0.25 -10.10 -17.41
C THR A 355 -0.27 -9.51 -16.10
N LEU A 356 -1.02 -8.40 -16.21
CA LEU A 356 -1.73 -7.79 -15.10
C LEU A 356 -3.24 -7.85 -15.39
N ASP A 357 -3.89 -8.85 -14.79
CA ASP A 357 -5.33 -9.13 -14.95
C ASP A 357 -6.22 -8.32 -14.01
N GLN A 358 -5.61 -7.64 -13.05
CA GLN A 358 -6.26 -6.74 -12.13
C GLN A 358 -5.95 -5.29 -12.52
N PRO A 359 -6.93 -4.39 -12.41
CA PRO A 359 -6.69 -3.00 -12.77
C PRO A 359 -5.79 -2.33 -11.74
N LEU A 360 -4.85 -1.52 -12.23
CA LEU A 360 -4.21 -0.44 -11.51
C LEU A 360 -5.25 0.67 -11.30
N ARG A 361 -5.55 0.97 -10.03
CA ARG A 361 -6.66 1.82 -9.63
C ARG A 361 -6.18 3.17 -9.11
N ALA A 362 -6.89 4.23 -9.46
CA ALA A 362 -6.87 5.44 -8.64
C ALA A 362 -7.45 5.10 -7.25
N PRO A 363 -6.88 5.64 -6.16
CA PRO A 363 -7.45 5.47 -4.83
C PRO A 363 -8.86 6.08 -4.79
N ALA A 364 -9.84 5.29 -4.35
CA ALA A 364 -11.24 5.71 -4.27
C ALA A 364 -11.58 6.25 -2.87
N GLY A 365 -12.44 7.27 -2.81
CA GLY A 365 -12.88 7.88 -1.55
C GLY A 365 -11.77 8.64 -0.82
N LEU A 366 -11.86 8.71 0.51
CA LEU A 366 -10.81 9.28 1.33
C LEU A 366 -9.81 8.19 1.75
N GLY A 367 -8.59 8.62 2.06
CA GLY A 367 -7.54 7.84 2.71
C GLY A 367 -7.03 8.56 3.96
N VAL A 368 -6.39 7.82 4.88
CA VAL A 368 -5.70 8.40 6.04
C VAL A 368 -4.48 9.17 5.55
N THR A 369 -4.48 10.49 5.66
CA THR A 369 -3.38 11.32 5.14
C THR A 369 -2.37 11.71 6.21
N SER A 370 -2.78 11.77 7.48
CA SER A 370 -1.88 12.05 8.59
C SER A 370 -2.37 11.40 9.87
N VAL A 371 -1.42 11.15 10.78
CA VAL A 371 -1.70 10.73 12.14
C VAL A 371 -0.96 11.66 13.08
N THR A 372 -1.69 12.33 13.96
CA THR A 372 -1.12 13.26 14.94
C THR A 372 -0.95 12.53 16.27
N VAL A 373 0.25 12.59 16.84
CA VAL A 373 0.49 12.14 18.21
C VAL A 373 -0.14 13.17 19.17
N THR A 374 -1.16 12.75 19.92
CA THR A 374 -1.88 13.60 20.87
C THR A 374 -1.38 13.42 22.31
N ALA A 375 -0.76 12.28 22.59
CA ALA A 375 0.03 12.05 23.79
C ALA A 375 1.23 11.16 23.43
N PRO A 376 2.47 11.57 23.77
CA PRO A 376 3.66 10.80 23.42
C PRO A 376 3.83 9.53 24.27
N GLY A 377 3.13 9.43 25.40
CA GLY A 377 3.34 8.35 26.36
C GLY A 377 4.77 8.33 26.92
N THR A 378 5.11 7.27 27.64
CA THR A 378 6.46 7.09 28.22
C THR A 378 6.84 5.61 28.29
N GLY A 379 8.14 5.33 28.46
CA GLY A 379 8.66 3.99 28.71
C GLY A 379 8.76 3.09 27.47
N TYR A 380 8.60 3.61 26.26
CA TYR A 380 8.79 2.81 25.06
C TYR A 380 10.25 2.36 24.94
N ILE A 381 10.45 1.06 24.68
CA ILE A 381 11.76 0.46 24.37
C ILE A 381 11.88 0.11 22.88
N ALA A 382 10.77 0.18 22.15
CA ALA A 382 10.66 0.00 20.72
C ALA A 382 9.39 0.69 20.20
N PRO A 383 9.32 1.05 18.91
CA PRO A 383 8.11 1.64 18.35
C PRO A 383 6.91 0.67 18.42
N PRO A 384 5.72 1.12 18.88
CA PRO A 384 4.52 0.28 18.85
C PRO A 384 4.05 0.05 17.41
N ALA A 385 3.33 -1.05 17.17
CA ALA A 385 2.61 -1.23 15.91
C ALA A 385 1.41 -0.29 15.85
N VAL A 386 1.17 0.31 14.68
CA VAL A 386 0.04 1.22 14.44
C VAL A 386 -1.05 0.49 13.67
N LEU A 387 -2.24 0.41 14.24
CA LEU A 387 -3.40 -0.28 13.66
C LEU A 387 -4.57 0.70 13.51
N PHE A 388 -5.27 0.62 12.39
CA PHE A 388 -6.45 1.42 12.12
C PHE A 388 -7.71 0.56 12.18
N SER A 389 -8.79 1.09 12.75
CA SER A 389 -10.09 0.42 12.71
C SER A 389 -11.27 1.40 12.64
N GLY A 390 -12.34 1.00 11.97
CA GLY A 390 -13.51 1.86 11.70
C GLY A 390 -13.32 2.77 10.50
N GLY A 391 -14.18 3.80 10.38
CA GLY A 391 -14.13 4.77 9.27
C GLY A 391 -14.61 4.25 7.90
N ASN A 392 -15.12 3.02 7.83
CA ASN A 392 -15.62 2.31 6.63
C ASN A 392 -14.60 2.05 5.51
N GLY A 393 -13.34 2.46 5.69
CA GLY A 393 -12.25 2.19 4.76
C GLY A 393 -11.37 1.02 5.19
N SER A 394 -10.39 0.69 4.35
CA SER A 394 -9.41 -0.36 4.63
C SER A 394 -8.04 -0.05 4.00
N GLY A 395 -7.02 -0.80 4.42
CA GLY A 395 -5.69 -0.74 3.81
C GLY A 395 -4.80 0.43 4.23
N ALA A 396 -5.21 1.24 5.22
CA ALA A 396 -4.31 2.22 5.81
C ALA A 396 -3.25 1.51 6.66
N THR A 397 -1.99 1.92 6.51
CA THR A 397 -0.86 1.42 7.28
C THR A 397 0.03 2.59 7.70
N ALA A 398 0.71 2.44 8.83
CA ALA A 398 1.61 3.45 9.36
C ALA A 398 2.72 2.80 10.20
N ILE A 399 3.79 3.55 10.41
CA ILE A 399 4.86 3.19 11.35
C ILE A 399 4.94 4.25 12.45
N ALA A 400 5.28 3.81 13.66
CA ALA A 400 5.58 4.69 14.77
C ALA A 400 7.08 4.97 14.86
N GLU A 401 7.45 6.12 15.39
CA GLU A 401 8.83 6.48 15.70
C GLU A 401 8.92 6.89 17.17
N ILE A 402 9.96 6.43 17.85
CA ILE A 402 10.23 6.76 19.24
C ILE A 402 11.58 7.44 19.38
N ASP A 403 11.70 8.29 20.39
CA ASP A 403 13.00 8.63 20.94
C ASP A 403 13.39 7.54 21.94
N THR A 404 14.40 6.75 21.59
CA THR A 404 14.89 5.63 22.43
C THR A 404 15.59 6.08 23.71
N ALA A 405 16.05 7.33 23.79
CA ALA A 405 16.68 7.87 25.00
C ALA A 405 15.63 8.26 26.05
N THR A 406 14.57 8.94 25.61
CA THR A 406 13.47 9.37 26.50
C THR A 406 12.36 8.34 26.64
N GLY A 407 12.27 7.38 25.71
CA GLY A 407 11.22 6.36 25.66
C GLY A 407 9.84 6.94 25.31
N THR A 408 9.79 7.94 24.44
CA THR A 408 8.57 8.66 24.06
C THR A 408 8.24 8.46 22.58
N LEU A 409 6.94 8.40 22.24
CA LEU A 409 6.47 8.40 20.86
C LEU A 409 6.64 9.80 20.28
N THR A 410 7.37 9.91 19.17
CA THR A 410 7.74 11.19 18.54
C THR A 410 6.92 11.46 17.28
N ALA A 411 6.64 10.43 16.48
CA ALA A 411 5.88 10.57 15.25
C ALA A 411 5.14 9.28 14.90
N ILE A 412 4.11 9.42 14.05
CA ILE A 412 3.50 8.32 13.31
C ILE A 412 3.45 8.73 11.84
N ARG A 413 4.15 7.99 10.98
CA ARG A 413 4.15 8.22 9.53
C ARG A 413 3.24 7.22 8.85
N VAL A 414 2.27 7.74 8.09
CA VAL A 414 1.43 6.93 7.21
C VAL A 414 2.31 6.36 6.09
N THR A 415 2.29 5.04 5.94
CA THR A 415 3.00 4.32 4.87
C THR A 415 2.08 3.92 3.72
N SER A 416 0.76 3.86 3.96
CA SER A 416 -0.26 3.79 2.92
C SER A 416 -1.54 4.47 3.44
N PRO A 417 -2.17 5.38 2.67
CA PRO A 417 -3.42 6.01 3.08
C PRO A 417 -4.62 5.04 3.16
N GLY A 418 -4.53 3.87 2.54
CA GLY A 418 -5.69 3.02 2.32
C GLY A 418 -6.71 3.65 1.36
N THR A 419 -7.93 3.12 1.33
CA THR A 419 -9.02 3.62 0.47
C THR A 419 -10.39 3.44 1.13
N GLY A 420 -11.38 4.16 0.63
CA GLY A 420 -12.79 3.97 1.00
C GLY A 420 -13.20 4.55 2.36
N TYR A 421 -12.35 5.32 3.01
CA TYR A 421 -12.72 5.96 4.28
C TYR A 421 -13.79 7.03 4.05
N THR A 422 -14.79 7.06 4.91
CA THR A 422 -15.84 8.10 4.95
C THR A 422 -15.79 8.93 6.23
N ALA A 423 -14.99 8.49 7.21
CA ALA A 423 -14.67 9.20 8.44
C ALA A 423 -13.26 8.78 8.90
N ALA A 424 -12.66 9.57 9.78
CA ALA A 424 -11.37 9.21 10.37
C ALA A 424 -11.47 7.89 11.15
N PRO A 425 -10.58 6.91 10.92
CA PRO A 425 -10.53 5.69 11.73
C PRO A 425 -9.95 5.98 13.12
N SER A 426 -10.22 5.06 14.05
CA SER A 426 -9.49 5.01 15.32
C SER A 426 -8.05 4.52 15.09
N VAL A 427 -7.11 5.04 15.89
CA VAL A 427 -5.70 4.64 15.88
C VAL A 427 -5.39 3.86 17.16
N THR A 428 -4.96 2.61 17.01
CA THR A 428 -4.51 1.77 18.12
C THR A 428 -3.00 1.58 18.05
N LEU A 429 -2.32 1.87 19.15
CA LEU A 429 -0.89 1.64 19.33
C LEU A 429 -0.70 0.38 20.16
N ARG A 430 -0.03 -0.63 19.58
CA ARG A 430 0.10 -1.96 20.18
C ARG A 430 1.55 -2.31 20.48
N GLY A 431 1.83 -2.61 21.75
CA GLY A 431 3.15 -3.06 22.20
C GLY A 431 4.16 -1.92 22.38
N GLY A 432 5.44 -2.19 22.09
CA GLY A 432 6.55 -1.23 22.29
C GLY A 432 7.03 -1.09 23.74
N GLY A 433 6.35 -1.71 24.71
CA GLY A 433 6.73 -1.74 26.13
C GLY A 433 6.51 -0.42 26.90
N GLY A 434 5.85 0.56 26.28
CA GLY A 434 5.47 1.84 26.90
C GLY A 434 3.97 1.93 27.19
N THR A 435 3.55 3.03 27.82
CA THR A 435 2.16 3.28 28.21
C THR A 435 1.71 4.70 27.88
N ALA A 436 0.39 4.91 27.89
CA ALA A 436 -0.26 6.22 27.79
C ALA A 436 0.00 7.05 26.52
N ALA A 437 0.44 6.44 25.42
CA ALA A 437 0.44 7.12 24.13
C ALA A 437 -0.96 7.16 23.51
N ALA A 438 -1.25 8.24 22.79
CA ALA A 438 -2.50 8.43 22.07
C ALA A 438 -2.24 9.14 20.74
N ALA A 439 -3.08 8.85 19.75
CA ALA A 439 -3.00 9.45 18.42
C ALA A 439 -4.37 9.58 17.77
N SER A 440 -4.50 10.50 16.81
CA SER A 440 -5.69 10.70 16.01
C SER A 440 -5.37 10.74 14.52
N ALA A 441 -6.22 10.09 13.71
CA ALA A 441 -6.08 10.09 12.26
C ALA A 441 -6.87 11.25 11.62
N THR A 442 -6.37 11.75 10.50
CA THR A 442 -7.09 12.65 9.58
C THR A 442 -7.25 11.95 8.23
N VAL A 443 -8.41 12.14 7.59
CA VAL A 443 -8.69 11.60 6.27
C VAL A 443 -8.92 12.71 5.25
N ALA A 444 -8.42 12.52 4.04
CA ALA A 444 -8.65 13.41 2.91
C ALA A 444 -8.58 12.62 1.59
N THR A 445 -8.87 13.29 0.48
CA THR A 445 -8.73 12.69 -0.85
C THR A 445 -7.27 12.33 -1.12
N SER A 446 -7.03 11.13 -1.61
CA SER A 446 -5.70 10.70 -2.02
C SER A 446 -5.50 10.99 -3.51
N ALA A 447 -4.39 11.62 -3.87
CA ALA A 447 -4.06 11.85 -5.28
C ALA A 447 -3.65 10.54 -5.96
N SER A 448 -4.09 10.35 -7.21
CA SER A 448 -3.67 9.23 -8.03
C SER A 448 -2.39 9.55 -8.79
N GLY A 449 -1.47 8.58 -8.87
CA GLY A 449 -0.26 8.65 -9.68
C GLY A 449 -0.41 7.99 -11.05
N GLY A 450 0.73 7.77 -11.71
CA GLY A 450 0.82 7.19 -13.04
C GLY A 450 1.37 5.77 -13.09
N LEU A 451 1.70 5.29 -14.28
CA LEU A 451 2.38 4.02 -14.53
C LEU A 451 3.69 4.26 -15.26
N THR A 452 4.81 3.81 -14.72
CA THR A 452 6.10 3.74 -15.40
C THR A 452 6.46 2.28 -15.67
N LYS A 453 6.59 1.94 -16.95
CA LYS A 453 7.05 0.64 -17.42
C LYS A 453 8.56 0.66 -17.69
N LEU A 454 9.30 -0.17 -16.97
CA LEU A 454 10.74 -0.38 -17.10
C LEU A 454 11.08 -1.80 -17.59
N GLY A 455 12.35 -2.03 -17.94
CA GLY A 455 12.87 -3.34 -18.36
C GLY A 455 12.51 -3.72 -19.80
N ALA A 456 13.31 -4.62 -20.39
CA ALA A 456 13.22 -4.98 -21.81
C ALA A 456 11.97 -5.80 -22.17
N GLY A 457 11.29 -6.39 -21.19
CA GLY A 457 10.20 -7.33 -21.40
C GLY A 457 8.85 -6.72 -21.69
N LEU A 458 7.87 -7.61 -21.86
CA LEU A 458 6.47 -7.28 -22.07
C LEU A 458 5.73 -7.13 -20.74
N LEU A 459 5.00 -6.02 -20.56
CA LEU A 459 3.92 -5.89 -19.59
C LEU A 459 2.60 -5.84 -20.36
N ASN A 460 1.73 -6.81 -20.11
CA ASN A 460 0.45 -6.99 -20.77
C ASN A 460 -0.70 -6.61 -19.83
N LEU A 461 -1.37 -5.49 -20.09
CA LEU A 461 -2.51 -5.03 -19.31
C LEU A 461 -3.80 -5.60 -19.90
N THR A 462 -4.51 -6.42 -19.14
CA THR A 462 -5.74 -7.13 -19.58
C THR A 462 -6.99 -6.63 -18.85
N ALA A 463 -6.85 -5.64 -17.96
CA ALA A 463 -7.95 -4.96 -17.27
C ALA A 463 -8.03 -3.46 -17.58
N ALA A 464 -9.19 -2.87 -17.36
CA ALA A 464 -9.41 -1.42 -17.48
C ALA A 464 -8.83 -0.67 -16.28
N ASN A 465 -7.78 0.13 -16.50
CA ASN A 465 -7.08 0.84 -15.42
C ASN A 465 -7.69 2.22 -15.17
N THR A 466 -7.70 2.66 -13.91
CA THR A 466 -8.37 3.92 -13.51
C THR A 466 -7.44 4.98 -12.92
N TYR A 467 -6.13 4.72 -12.85
CA TYR A 467 -5.16 5.74 -12.44
C TYR A 467 -5.16 6.94 -13.39
N THR A 468 -4.83 8.13 -12.88
CA THR A 468 -4.95 9.39 -13.65
C THR A 468 -3.64 10.10 -13.90
N GLY A 469 -2.55 9.70 -13.24
CA GLY A 469 -1.21 10.24 -13.53
C GLY A 469 -0.63 9.70 -14.85
N PRO A 470 0.57 10.14 -15.24
CA PRO A 470 1.15 9.85 -16.55
C PRO A 470 1.51 8.37 -16.74
N THR A 471 1.30 7.86 -17.95
CA THR A 471 1.83 6.57 -18.41
C THR A 471 3.15 6.81 -19.14
N VAL A 472 4.24 6.26 -18.62
CA VAL A 472 5.59 6.33 -19.20
C VAL A 472 6.04 4.94 -19.62
N VAL A 473 6.33 4.77 -20.91
CA VAL A 473 6.91 3.53 -21.47
C VAL A 473 8.40 3.75 -21.72
N SER A 474 9.20 3.46 -20.71
CA SER A 474 10.65 3.71 -20.75
C SER A 474 11.40 2.66 -21.59
N ASN A 475 11.09 1.37 -21.37
CA ASN A 475 11.74 0.27 -22.07
C ASN A 475 10.77 -0.91 -22.31
N GLY A 476 11.16 -1.80 -23.22
CA GLY A 476 10.41 -3.01 -23.54
C GLY A 476 9.06 -2.70 -24.18
N THR A 477 8.06 -3.55 -23.93
CA THR A 477 6.72 -3.38 -24.50
C THR A 477 5.66 -3.24 -23.39
N LEU A 478 4.80 -2.23 -23.51
CA LEU A 478 3.52 -2.14 -22.80
C LEU A 478 2.41 -2.50 -23.79
N ARG A 479 1.63 -3.56 -23.53
CA ARG A 479 0.54 -4.00 -24.40
C ARG A 479 -0.83 -3.76 -23.74
N LEU A 480 -1.78 -3.22 -24.51
CA LEU A 480 -3.12 -2.88 -24.06
C LEU A 480 -4.17 -3.91 -24.53
N ALA A 481 -4.20 -5.07 -23.87
CA ALA A 481 -5.05 -6.18 -24.29
C ALA A 481 -6.53 -6.08 -23.86
N ALA A 482 -6.91 -5.09 -23.04
CA ALA A 482 -8.30 -4.84 -22.62
C ALA A 482 -9.06 -3.87 -23.55
N GLY A 483 -8.47 -3.49 -24.69
CA GLY A 483 -9.06 -2.53 -25.63
C GLY A 483 -8.91 -1.07 -25.20
N ASN A 484 -9.85 -0.21 -25.61
CA ASN A 484 -9.77 1.25 -25.46
C ASN A 484 -9.88 1.75 -24.00
N LEU A 485 -10.35 0.92 -23.07
CA LEU A 485 -10.42 1.24 -21.64
C LEU A 485 -9.18 0.82 -20.85
N THR A 486 -8.16 0.25 -21.52
CA THR A 486 -6.97 -0.23 -20.81
C THR A 486 -6.23 0.91 -20.12
N LEU A 487 -6.16 2.10 -20.72
CA LEU A 487 -5.58 3.29 -20.10
C LEU A 487 -6.69 4.31 -19.85
N SER A 488 -6.58 5.05 -18.74
CA SER A 488 -7.46 6.19 -18.49
C SER A 488 -7.25 7.24 -19.60
N PRO A 489 -8.32 7.74 -20.24
CA PRO A 489 -8.23 8.84 -21.21
C PRO A 489 -7.66 10.13 -20.63
N SER A 490 -7.57 10.26 -19.31
CA SER A 490 -6.98 11.40 -18.62
C SER A 490 -5.49 11.23 -18.31
N SER A 491 -4.89 10.08 -18.65
CA SER A 491 -3.47 9.82 -18.40
C SER A 491 -2.61 10.34 -19.55
N ALA A 492 -1.73 11.32 -19.29
CA ALA A 492 -0.72 11.74 -20.26
C ALA A 492 0.18 10.55 -20.65
N LEU A 493 0.54 10.42 -21.92
CA LEU A 493 1.33 9.29 -22.41
C LEU A 493 2.71 9.76 -22.88
N THR A 494 3.77 9.11 -22.38
CA THR A 494 5.15 9.36 -22.79
C THR A 494 5.81 8.05 -23.23
N LEU A 495 6.30 8.01 -24.47
CA LEU A 495 7.08 6.90 -25.02
C LEU A 495 8.57 7.27 -24.98
N ALA A 496 9.18 7.12 -23.80
CA ALA A 496 10.55 7.56 -23.53
C ALA A 496 11.62 6.67 -24.22
N GLY A 497 11.28 5.41 -24.51
CA GLY A 497 12.15 4.50 -25.26
C GLY A 497 11.55 3.14 -25.57
N GLY A 498 10.43 2.78 -24.94
CA GLY A 498 9.75 1.51 -25.18
C GLY A 498 8.66 1.57 -26.26
N THR A 499 8.01 0.42 -26.46
CA THR A 499 6.93 0.22 -27.42
C THR A 499 5.59 0.17 -26.70
N LEU A 500 4.63 1.00 -27.13
CA LEU A 500 3.22 0.85 -26.79
C LEU A 500 2.51 0.05 -27.90
N ASP A 501 2.04 -1.14 -27.56
CA ASP A 501 1.25 -2.03 -28.43
C ASP A 501 -0.23 -1.91 -28.06
N LEU A 502 -1.05 -1.40 -28.99
CA LEU A 502 -2.48 -1.20 -28.75
C LEU A 502 -3.32 -2.47 -28.97
N ALA A 503 -2.71 -3.61 -29.32
CA ALA A 503 -3.39 -4.90 -29.49
C ALA A 503 -4.60 -4.86 -30.47
N GLY A 504 -4.52 -4.03 -31.50
CA GLY A 504 -5.57 -3.79 -32.50
C GLY A 504 -6.60 -2.74 -32.09
N ALA A 505 -6.49 -2.14 -30.90
CA ALA A 505 -7.48 -1.20 -30.38
C ALA A 505 -7.33 0.22 -30.96
N ALA A 506 -8.44 0.95 -30.94
CA ALA A 506 -8.48 2.40 -31.12
C ALA A 506 -8.57 3.08 -29.75
N LEU A 507 -7.53 3.81 -29.37
CA LEU A 507 -7.44 4.52 -28.09
C LEU A 507 -7.72 6.01 -28.29
N THR A 508 -8.57 6.59 -27.45
CA THR A 508 -8.75 8.04 -27.36
C THR A 508 -8.16 8.52 -26.04
N ASN A 509 -7.21 9.44 -26.12
CA ASN A 509 -6.58 10.09 -24.98
C ASN A 509 -6.91 11.58 -25.03
N PHE A 510 -7.31 12.17 -23.91
CA PHE A 510 -7.63 13.59 -23.80
C PHE A 510 -6.41 14.44 -23.41
N GLN A 511 -5.25 13.80 -23.22
CA GLN A 511 -3.98 14.45 -22.89
C GLN A 511 -3.00 14.44 -24.07
N PRO A 512 -1.95 15.29 -24.03
CA PRO A 512 -0.84 15.22 -24.98
C PRO A 512 -0.11 13.87 -24.95
N VAL A 513 0.35 13.44 -26.11
CA VAL A 513 1.20 12.26 -26.28
C VAL A 513 2.61 12.72 -26.66
N ALA A 514 3.59 12.43 -25.79
CA ALA A 514 5.00 12.64 -26.06
C ALA A 514 5.63 11.35 -26.59
N ILE A 515 6.27 11.43 -27.76
CA ILE A 515 7.08 10.35 -28.33
C ILE A 515 8.52 10.85 -28.30
N GLU A 516 9.32 10.38 -27.36
CA GLU A 516 10.73 10.78 -27.29
C GLU A 516 11.52 9.89 -28.24
N SER A 517 11.83 8.66 -27.80
CA SER A 517 12.55 7.66 -28.59
C SER A 517 11.77 6.33 -28.76
N GLY A 518 10.54 6.26 -28.24
CA GLY A 518 9.71 5.05 -28.28
C GLY A 518 8.89 4.86 -29.57
N ARG A 519 8.04 3.83 -29.57
CA ARG A 519 7.23 3.38 -30.72
C ARG A 519 5.77 3.15 -30.33
N LEU A 520 4.84 3.46 -31.22
CA LEU A 520 3.43 3.08 -31.13
C LEU A 520 3.13 2.04 -32.21
N VAL A 521 2.46 0.94 -31.89
CA VAL A 521 2.17 -0.13 -32.87
C VAL A 521 0.78 -0.72 -32.71
N ASN A 522 0.31 -1.37 -33.77
CA ASN A 522 -0.82 -2.31 -33.75
C ASN A 522 -2.12 -1.69 -33.21
N GLY A 523 -2.57 -0.59 -33.82
CA GLY A 523 -3.82 0.09 -33.50
C GLY A 523 -3.82 1.56 -33.93
N SER A 524 -4.78 2.33 -33.42
CA SER A 524 -4.88 3.78 -33.63
C SER A 524 -4.97 4.54 -32.31
N LEU A 525 -4.37 5.74 -32.25
CA LEU A 525 -4.41 6.63 -31.09
C LEU A 525 -4.87 8.02 -31.55
N SER A 526 -5.93 8.52 -30.93
CA SER A 526 -6.36 9.92 -31.00
C SER A 526 -5.94 10.63 -29.73
N ALA A 527 -5.36 11.82 -29.85
CA ALA A 527 -4.87 12.60 -28.71
C ALA A 527 -5.08 14.10 -28.92
N GLN A 528 -4.98 14.89 -27.84
CA GLN A 528 -5.02 16.36 -27.94
C GLN A 528 -3.90 16.89 -28.85
N SER A 529 -2.71 16.30 -28.74
CA SER A 529 -1.56 16.60 -29.58
C SER A 529 -0.55 15.45 -29.54
N PHE A 530 0.33 15.40 -30.55
CA PHE A 530 1.48 14.51 -30.59
C PHE A 530 2.76 15.33 -30.71
N THR A 531 3.70 15.14 -29.79
CA THR A 531 5.00 15.83 -29.80
C THR A 531 6.12 14.80 -29.96
N LYS A 532 6.95 14.95 -30.99
CA LYS A 532 8.15 14.11 -31.22
C LYS A 532 9.40 14.91 -30.86
N THR A 533 10.16 14.47 -29.85
CA THR A 533 11.31 15.24 -29.32
C THR A 533 12.66 14.51 -29.37
N GLY A 534 12.69 13.18 -29.54
CA GLY A 534 13.94 12.39 -29.59
C GLY A 534 14.38 11.96 -31.00
N PRO A 535 15.45 11.17 -31.13
CA PRO A 535 15.92 10.61 -32.40
C PRO A 535 14.97 9.52 -32.96
N GLY A 536 15.12 9.19 -34.25
CA GLY A 536 14.36 8.12 -34.93
C GLY A 536 12.96 8.52 -35.42
N THR A 537 12.33 7.64 -36.21
CA THR A 537 10.98 7.86 -36.77
C THR A 537 9.90 7.35 -35.82
N ALA A 538 8.91 8.19 -35.48
CA ALA A 538 7.66 7.72 -34.88
C ALA A 538 6.85 7.00 -35.96
N THR A 539 6.78 5.67 -35.90
CA THR A 539 5.88 4.91 -36.78
C THR A 539 4.50 4.93 -36.15
N LEU A 540 3.56 5.63 -36.77
CA LEU A 540 2.13 5.55 -36.43
C LEU A 540 1.49 4.66 -37.49
N THR A 541 0.94 3.52 -37.11
CA THR A 541 0.22 2.62 -38.05
C THR A 541 -1.16 3.16 -38.46
N ALA A 542 -1.62 4.25 -37.84
CA ALA A 542 -2.83 4.98 -38.21
C ALA A 542 -2.56 6.49 -38.13
N ALA A 543 -3.19 7.27 -39.02
CA ALA A 543 -3.05 8.72 -39.01
C ALA A 543 -3.50 9.29 -37.64
N PRO A 544 -2.69 10.15 -37.00
CA PRO A 544 -3.12 10.81 -35.78
C PRO A 544 -4.34 11.67 -36.11
N VAL A 545 -5.48 11.33 -35.53
CA VAL A 545 -6.65 12.21 -35.56
C VAL A 545 -6.43 13.22 -34.45
N VAL A 546 -6.30 14.50 -34.81
CA VAL A 546 -6.40 15.61 -33.86
C VAL A 546 -7.85 16.07 -33.93
N PRO A 547 -8.73 15.64 -33.01
CA PRO A 547 -10.11 16.07 -33.05
C PRO A 547 -10.16 17.57 -32.74
N SER A 548 -11.15 18.28 -33.25
CA SER A 548 -11.38 19.67 -32.82
C SER A 548 -11.58 19.70 -31.30
N PRO A 549 -11.30 20.84 -30.63
CA PRO A 549 -11.61 21.00 -29.21
C PRO A 549 -13.05 20.61 -28.87
N GLU A 550 -13.98 20.86 -29.79
CA GLU A 550 -15.38 20.44 -29.70
C GLU A 550 -15.53 18.92 -29.75
N ALA A 551 -14.90 18.22 -30.70
CA ALA A 551 -14.96 16.76 -30.77
C ALA A 551 -14.34 16.08 -29.53
N LEU A 552 -13.28 16.65 -28.96
CA LEU A 552 -12.71 16.19 -27.69
C LEU A 552 -13.67 16.41 -26.51
N PHE A 553 -14.29 17.59 -26.42
CA PHE A 553 -15.27 17.90 -25.39
C PHE A 553 -16.49 16.97 -25.47
N GLN A 554 -17.03 16.76 -26.68
CA GLN A 554 -18.15 15.86 -26.93
C GLN A 554 -17.80 14.42 -26.54
N SER A 555 -16.61 13.93 -26.92
CA SER A 555 -16.13 12.59 -26.55
C SER A 555 -15.94 12.44 -25.03
N TYR A 556 -15.41 13.47 -24.36
CA TYR A 556 -15.30 13.50 -22.90
C TYR A 556 -16.67 13.41 -22.23
N VAL A 557 -17.62 14.27 -22.62
CA VAL A 557 -18.98 14.26 -22.06
C VAL A 557 -19.66 12.90 -22.30
N GLN A 558 -19.50 12.30 -23.48
CA GLN A 558 -20.03 10.95 -23.77
C GLN A 558 -19.40 9.87 -22.88
N SER A 559 -18.09 9.97 -22.59
CA SER A 559 -17.40 9.01 -21.73
C SER A 559 -17.88 9.03 -20.28
N LEU A 560 -18.42 10.17 -19.82
CA LEU A 560 -19.06 10.27 -18.50
C LEU A 560 -20.41 9.54 -18.43
N ALA A 561 -20.93 9.07 -19.57
CA ALA A 561 -22.22 8.41 -19.71
C ALA A 561 -23.38 9.14 -18.96
N PRO A 562 -23.53 10.46 -19.16
CA PRO A 562 -24.49 11.26 -18.40
C PRO A 562 -25.91 10.77 -18.62
N VAL A 563 -26.73 10.83 -17.57
CA VAL A 563 -28.17 10.47 -17.64
C VAL A 563 -28.90 11.44 -18.58
N ALA A 564 -28.59 12.74 -18.46
CA ALA A 564 -29.07 13.80 -19.32
C ALA A 564 -27.91 14.65 -19.83
N TRP A 565 -27.88 14.97 -21.11
CA TRP A 565 -26.94 15.88 -21.74
C TRP A 565 -27.61 16.59 -22.90
N TYR A 566 -27.67 17.92 -22.82
CA TYR A 566 -28.20 18.76 -23.87
C TYR A 566 -27.10 19.63 -24.44
N ASP A 567 -27.08 19.72 -25.76
CA ASP A 567 -26.00 20.36 -26.50
C ASP A 567 -26.60 21.30 -27.56
N PRO A 568 -26.78 22.59 -27.23
CA PRO A 568 -27.41 23.53 -28.15
C PRO A 568 -26.52 23.84 -29.38
N SER A 569 -25.24 23.48 -29.39
CA SER A 569 -24.40 23.60 -30.59
C SER A 569 -24.62 22.50 -31.61
N ASP A 570 -25.23 21.39 -31.22
CA ASP A 570 -25.63 20.33 -32.14
C ASP A 570 -26.97 20.69 -32.80
N THR A 571 -26.91 21.23 -34.02
CA THR A 571 -28.12 21.64 -34.75
C THR A 571 -29.10 20.49 -35.00
N ALA A 572 -28.64 19.23 -34.99
CA ALA A 572 -29.53 18.07 -35.14
C ALA A 572 -30.33 17.79 -33.86
N ALA A 573 -29.84 18.25 -32.70
CA ALA A 573 -30.51 18.11 -31.42
C ALA A 573 -31.48 19.26 -31.12
N VAL A 574 -31.46 20.36 -31.87
CA VAL A 574 -32.24 21.58 -31.57
C VAL A 574 -33.39 21.76 -32.56
N THR A 575 -34.62 21.87 -32.07
CA THR A 575 -35.79 22.28 -32.86
C THR A 575 -36.19 23.70 -32.51
N LEU A 576 -36.29 24.57 -33.52
CA LEU A 576 -36.65 25.98 -33.36
C LEU A 576 -38.07 26.27 -33.86
N ASN A 577 -38.73 27.27 -33.26
CA ASN A 577 -39.92 27.90 -33.85
C ASN A 577 -39.52 28.99 -34.86
N GLY A 578 -40.52 29.59 -35.51
CA GLY A 578 -40.33 30.67 -36.51
C GLY A 578 -39.69 31.96 -35.97
N SER A 579 -39.50 32.08 -34.65
CA SER A 579 -38.83 33.20 -33.98
C SER A 579 -37.43 32.84 -33.48
N GLY A 580 -36.88 31.69 -33.88
CA GLY A 580 -35.54 31.24 -33.47
C GLY A 580 -35.45 30.69 -32.04
N ARG A 581 -36.59 30.37 -31.42
CA ARG A 581 -36.66 29.88 -30.03
C ARG A 581 -36.73 28.36 -29.97
N VAL A 582 -36.07 27.77 -28.99
CA VAL A 582 -35.93 26.31 -28.83
C VAL A 582 -37.22 25.71 -28.29
N ILE A 583 -37.92 24.94 -29.11
CA ILE A 583 -39.18 24.25 -28.77
C ILE A 583 -39.01 22.76 -28.51
N ALA A 584 -37.87 22.18 -28.92
CA ALA A 584 -37.44 20.87 -28.48
C ALA A 584 -35.92 20.80 -28.49
N LEU A 585 -35.36 20.08 -27.52
CA LEU A 585 -33.94 19.85 -27.37
C LEU A 585 -33.71 18.38 -27.03
N ALA A 586 -33.11 17.65 -27.97
CA ALA A 586 -32.88 16.22 -27.83
C ALA A 586 -31.83 15.94 -26.76
N ASN A 587 -32.10 14.96 -25.91
CA ASN A 587 -31.15 14.47 -24.93
C ASN A 587 -30.15 13.50 -25.57
N LYS A 588 -28.87 13.81 -25.45
CA LYS A 588 -27.73 13.00 -25.90
C LYS A 588 -27.19 12.08 -24.79
N GLY A 589 -27.79 12.11 -23.61
CA GLY A 589 -27.46 11.23 -22.48
C GLY A 589 -28.03 9.81 -22.64
N THR A 590 -27.67 8.93 -21.69
CA THR A 590 -27.99 7.50 -21.72
C THR A 590 -29.48 7.17 -21.68
N ARG A 591 -30.33 8.10 -21.23
CA ARG A 591 -31.79 7.94 -21.22
C ARG A 591 -32.46 8.28 -22.55
N GLY A 592 -31.70 8.80 -23.53
CA GLY A 592 -32.21 9.17 -24.85
C GLY A 592 -33.47 10.04 -24.78
N THR A 593 -34.43 9.77 -25.67
CA THR A 593 -35.63 10.60 -25.87
C THR A 593 -36.55 10.69 -24.65
N ALA A 594 -36.43 9.79 -23.67
CA ALA A 594 -37.19 9.87 -22.42
C ALA A 594 -36.91 11.15 -21.63
N LEU A 595 -35.73 11.75 -21.84
CA LEU A 595 -35.37 13.03 -21.25
C LEU A 595 -35.23 14.13 -22.29
N ASP A 596 -35.85 14.06 -23.46
CA ASP A 596 -35.89 15.23 -24.36
C ASP A 596 -36.52 16.42 -23.63
N ALA A 597 -36.00 17.63 -23.86
CA ALA A 597 -36.45 18.82 -23.17
C ALA A 597 -37.29 19.72 -24.08
N ALA A 598 -38.44 20.17 -23.57
CA ALA A 598 -39.37 21.02 -24.30
C ALA A 598 -40.06 22.02 -23.35
N PRO A 599 -40.66 23.10 -23.87
CA PRO A 599 -41.51 23.99 -23.08
C PRO A 599 -42.75 23.25 -22.58
N THR A 600 -43.15 23.47 -21.33
CA THR A 600 -44.34 22.86 -20.73
C THR A 600 -45.41 23.89 -20.38
N ALA A 601 -46.68 23.49 -20.44
CA ALA A 601 -47.80 24.35 -20.07
C ALA A 601 -47.93 24.58 -18.54
N SER A 602 -47.18 23.83 -17.71
CA SER A 602 -47.18 23.96 -16.25
C SER A 602 -45.80 23.66 -15.66
N PRO A 603 -45.20 24.57 -14.86
CA PRO A 603 -45.64 25.93 -14.58
C PRO A 603 -45.40 26.82 -15.81
N ASN A 604 -46.49 27.21 -16.48
CA ASN A 604 -46.62 28.04 -17.69
C ASN A 604 -45.31 28.59 -18.30
N LEU A 605 -44.67 27.77 -19.16
CA LEU A 605 -43.44 28.14 -19.87
C LEU A 605 -43.74 28.60 -21.32
N SER A 606 -44.54 29.66 -21.48
CA SER A 606 -45.10 30.08 -22.78
C SER A 606 -44.13 30.80 -23.73
N ASN A 607 -42.88 31.05 -23.33
CA ASN A 607 -41.89 31.77 -24.13
C ASN A 607 -40.50 31.10 -24.06
N PRO A 608 -40.21 30.09 -24.91
CA PRO A 608 -39.00 29.28 -24.82
C PRO A 608 -37.67 30.07 -24.90
N PRO A 609 -36.52 29.47 -24.55
CA PRO A 609 -35.22 30.12 -24.73
C PRO A 609 -34.92 30.43 -26.21
N LEU A 610 -34.24 31.55 -26.49
CA LEU A 610 -33.65 31.81 -27.82
C LEU A 610 -32.45 30.89 -28.02
N LEU A 611 -32.24 30.35 -29.22
CA LEU A 611 -30.92 29.84 -29.58
C LEU A 611 -30.02 31.02 -30.00
N ALA A 612 -29.21 31.50 -29.07
CA ALA A 612 -28.26 32.58 -29.31
C ALA A 612 -27.00 32.04 -30.02
N THR A 613 -26.65 32.64 -31.16
CA THR A 613 -25.47 32.28 -31.96
C THR A 613 -24.71 33.53 -32.40
N GLY A 614 -23.43 33.41 -32.75
CA GLY A 614 -22.63 34.52 -33.25
C GLY A 614 -22.59 35.69 -32.26
N THR A 615 -22.90 36.91 -32.72
CA THR A 615 -22.90 38.12 -31.87
C THR A 615 -24.01 38.15 -30.81
N LEU A 616 -24.98 37.23 -30.89
CA LEU A 616 -26.03 37.07 -29.88
C LEU A 616 -25.61 36.09 -28.78
N SER A 617 -24.54 35.31 -28.98
CA SER A 617 -23.95 34.42 -27.99
C SER A 617 -22.96 35.16 -27.09
N TYR A 618 -22.91 34.77 -25.82
CA TYR A 618 -21.94 35.27 -24.84
C TYR A 618 -20.63 34.50 -24.80
N ALA A 619 -20.56 33.36 -25.50
CA ALA A 619 -19.29 32.69 -25.67
C ALA A 619 -18.39 33.59 -26.51
N VAL A 620 -17.15 33.82 -26.07
CA VAL A 620 -16.12 34.54 -26.86
C VAL A 620 -15.93 33.90 -28.24
N SER A 621 -16.22 32.60 -28.36
CA SER A 621 -16.20 31.80 -29.59
C SER A 621 -17.46 31.94 -30.47
N GLY A 622 -18.52 32.63 -30.02
CA GLY A 622 -19.79 32.75 -30.73
C GLY A 622 -20.61 31.46 -30.81
N LEU A 623 -20.23 30.42 -30.05
CA LEU A 623 -20.89 29.11 -30.07
C LEU A 623 -22.36 29.20 -29.66
N PRO A 624 -23.25 28.35 -30.22
CA PRO A 624 -24.65 28.34 -29.87
C PRO A 624 -24.90 28.10 -28.38
N MET A 625 -25.87 28.81 -27.82
CA MET A 625 -26.29 28.68 -26.43
C MET A 625 -27.77 28.97 -26.26
N LEU A 626 -28.36 28.48 -25.18
CA LEU A 626 -29.73 28.85 -24.81
C LEU A 626 -29.70 30.19 -24.09
N LYS A 627 -30.39 31.18 -24.64
CA LYS A 627 -30.52 32.53 -24.07
C LYS A 627 -31.92 32.76 -23.49
N ILE A 628 -31.94 33.19 -22.24
CA ILE A 628 -33.14 33.66 -21.55
C ILE A 628 -33.14 35.19 -21.64
N ASP A 629 -34.13 35.78 -22.33
CA ASP A 629 -34.39 37.22 -22.33
C ASP A 629 -35.67 37.52 -21.52
N ALA A 630 -35.91 38.81 -21.25
CA ALA A 630 -36.96 39.25 -20.33
C ALA A 630 -38.33 38.64 -20.70
N ASN A 631 -38.88 37.85 -19.77
CA ASN A 631 -40.12 37.05 -19.90
C ASN A 631 -40.00 35.71 -20.62
N ASN A 632 -38.80 35.13 -20.76
CA ASN A 632 -38.61 33.76 -21.22
C ASN A 632 -38.78 32.74 -20.10
N THR A 633 -39.09 31.52 -20.51
CA THR A 633 -39.41 30.38 -19.69
C THR A 633 -38.56 29.20 -20.13
N GLY A 634 -37.97 28.44 -19.19
CA GLY A 634 -36.96 27.41 -19.46
C GLY A 634 -37.47 26.21 -20.27
N LEU A 635 -36.62 25.19 -20.41
CA LEU A 635 -37.01 23.87 -20.94
C LEU A 635 -37.17 22.89 -19.77
N VAL A 636 -38.08 21.93 -19.91
CA VAL A 636 -38.27 20.86 -18.94
C VAL A 636 -38.11 19.53 -19.65
N SER A 637 -37.43 18.58 -19.02
CA SER A 637 -37.35 17.22 -19.53
C SER A 637 -38.73 16.55 -19.53
N THR A 638 -38.98 15.74 -20.55
CA THR A 638 -40.28 15.07 -20.77
C THR A 638 -40.62 14.09 -19.64
N GLU A 639 -39.61 13.47 -19.03
CA GLU A 639 -39.75 12.66 -17.83
C GLU A 639 -38.91 13.19 -16.66
N ALA A 640 -39.22 12.69 -15.46
CA ALA A 640 -38.41 12.93 -14.29
C ALA A 640 -37.07 12.19 -14.40
N LEU A 641 -35.98 12.82 -13.99
CA LEU A 641 -34.62 12.23 -13.96
C LEU A 641 -34.53 10.91 -13.15
N GLY A 642 -35.55 10.58 -12.34
CA GLY A 642 -35.58 9.38 -11.51
C GLY A 642 -34.62 9.45 -10.32
N ILE A 643 -34.21 10.66 -9.95
CA ILE A 643 -33.29 10.90 -8.83
C ILE A 643 -34.05 10.69 -7.52
N THR A 644 -33.65 9.67 -6.76
CA THR A 644 -34.13 9.38 -5.40
C THR A 644 -32.95 9.10 -4.47
N GLY A 645 -33.13 9.29 -3.16
CA GLY A 645 -32.13 8.98 -2.13
C GLY A 645 -30.97 9.99 -1.98
N ALA A 646 -30.15 9.81 -0.94
CA ALA A 646 -29.12 10.76 -0.47
C ALA A 646 -27.70 10.57 -1.05
N VAL A 647 -27.54 9.82 -2.15
CA VAL A 647 -26.22 9.56 -2.74
C VAL A 647 -25.66 10.84 -3.40
N PRO A 648 -24.38 11.21 -3.14
CA PRO A 648 -23.73 12.34 -3.81
C PRO A 648 -23.70 12.15 -5.33
N ARG A 649 -24.03 13.21 -6.07
CA ARG A 649 -24.04 13.24 -7.53
C ARG A 649 -23.39 14.53 -8.01
N THR A 650 -22.79 14.50 -9.20
CA THR A 650 -22.21 15.69 -9.84
C THR A 650 -23.18 16.21 -10.90
N VAL A 651 -23.58 17.47 -10.76
CA VAL A 651 -24.31 18.21 -11.80
C VAL A 651 -23.36 19.25 -12.36
N VAL A 652 -23.20 19.27 -13.68
CA VAL A 652 -22.44 20.30 -14.39
C VAL A 652 -23.43 21.07 -15.24
N ALA A 653 -23.68 22.33 -14.87
CA ALA A 653 -24.52 23.26 -15.61
C ALA A 653 -23.72 24.53 -15.90
N VAL A 654 -23.68 24.95 -17.15
CA VAL A 654 -23.08 26.23 -17.56
C VAL A 654 -24.21 27.22 -17.76
N LEU A 655 -24.32 28.19 -16.86
CA LEU A 655 -25.37 29.22 -16.86
C LEU A 655 -24.71 30.59 -17.06
N THR A 656 -25.33 31.42 -17.89
CA THR A 656 -24.86 32.78 -18.18
C THR A 656 -26.05 33.73 -18.25
N ARG A 657 -25.86 34.97 -17.81
CA ARG A 657 -26.92 35.95 -17.59
C ARG A 657 -26.75 37.20 -18.47
N GLU A 658 -27.86 37.76 -18.96
CA GLU A 658 -27.86 39.00 -19.76
C GLU A 658 -27.87 40.31 -18.93
N SER A 659 -28.33 40.30 -17.67
CA SER A 659 -28.44 41.51 -16.84
C SER A 659 -28.49 41.24 -15.33
N ASP A 660 -28.21 42.28 -14.53
CA ASP A 660 -28.25 42.30 -13.07
C ASP A 660 -29.61 41.92 -12.42
N THR A 661 -30.68 41.81 -13.21
CA THR A 661 -32.08 41.67 -12.74
C THR A 661 -32.77 40.34 -13.10
N THR A 662 -32.15 39.48 -13.91
CA THR A 662 -32.80 38.26 -14.42
C THR A 662 -31.99 37.01 -14.12
N ALA A 663 -32.54 36.01 -13.42
CA ALA A 663 -31.77 34.83 -13.03
C ALA A 663 -31.94 33.66 -14.02
N ALA A 664 -30.85 32.93 -14.25
CA ALA A 664 -30.85 31.68 -15.02
C ALA A 664 -30.83 30.50 -14.04
N TYR A 665 -31.68 29.50 -14.26
CA TYR A 665 -31.78 28.33 -13.39
C TYR A 665 -31.84 27.03 -14.20
N THR A 666 -31.24 25.98 -13.65
CA THR A 666 -31.53 24.59 -13.97
C THR A 666 -32.10 23.93 -12.73
N CYS A 667 -33.29 23.33 -12.84
CA CYS A 667 -33.95 22.63 -11.74
C CYS A 667 -33.93 21.12 -11.95
N PHE A 668 -33.78 20.36 -10.86
CA PHE A 668 -33.84 18.89 -10.86
C PHE A 668 -34.49 18.36 -9.58
N GLY A 669 -35.32 17.32 -9.69
CA GLY A 669 -36.06 16.75 -8.56
C GLY A 669 -37.50 16.36 -8.91
N ALA A 670 -38.25 15.83 -7.95
CA ALA A 670 -39.65 15.43 -8.15
C ALA A 670 -40.63 16.53 -7.71
N THR A 671 -41.56 16.90 -8.60
CA THR A 671 -42.57 17.94 -8.36
C THR A 671 -43.69 17.50 -7.41
N SER A 672 -43.95 16.20 -7.28
CA SER A 672 -45.07 15.67 -6.49
C SER A 672 -44.73 15.29 -5.04
N ALA A 673 -43.44 15.21 -4.66
CA ALA A 673 -43.00 14.78 -3.33
C ALA A 673 -41.94 15.70 -2.67
N GLY A 674 -41.70 16.89 -3.22
CA GLY A 674 -41.28 18.04 -2.40
C GLY A 674 -39.78 18.27 -2.17
N GLN A 675 -38.89 17.89 -3.08
CA GLN A 675 -37.55 18.49 -3.13
C GLN A 675 -37.15 18.79 -4.57
N MET A 676 -36.99 20.07 -4.87
CA MET A 676 -36.46 20.60 -6.12
C MET A 676 -35.13 21.28 -5.78
N TRP A 677 -34.07 20.86 -6.46
CA TRP A 677 -32.75 21.48 -6.34
C TRP A 677 -32.60 22.45 -7.52
N GLU A 678 -32.23 23.69 -7.22
CA GLU A 678 -32.01 24.74 -8.20
C GLU A 678 -30.52 25.07 -8.26
N VAL A 679 -29.92 24.94 -9.43
CA VAL A 679 -28.61 25.54 -9.72
C VAL A 679 -28.89 26.81 -10.51
N GLY A 680 -28.48 27.97 -10.00
CA GLY A 680 -28.75 29.24 -10.66
C GLY A 680 -27.71 30.32 -10.43
N ASP A 681 -27.73 31.32 -11.29
CA ASP A 681 -26.97 32.56 -11.17
C ASP A 681 -27.94 33.68 -10.70
N ARG A 682 -27.86 34.08 -9.42
CA ARG A 682 -28.72 35.10 -8.76
C ARG A 682 -27.95 36.37 -8.37
N ALA A 683 -28.68 37.49 -8.29
CA ALA A 683 -28.13 38.81 -7.94
C ALA A 683 -28.20 39.16 -6.44
N ASP A 684 -28.91 38.40 -5.61
CA ASP A 684 -29.13 38.74 -4.19
C ASP A 684 -28.66 37.65 -3.21
N ASN A 685 -28.39 38.07 -1.96
CA ASN A 685 -27.87 37.25 -0.85
C ASN A 685 -28.89 36.22 -0.29
N SER A 686 -29.81 35.70 -1.11
CA SER A 686 -30.74 34.66 -0.67
C SER A 686 -30.09 33.27 -0.78
N SER A 687 -30.00 32.56 0.35
CA SER A 687 -29.42 31.22 0.42
C SER A 687 -30.24 30.19 -0.37
N VAL A 688 -29.56 29.35 -1.14
CA VAL A 688 -30.09 28.08 -1.68
C VAL A 688 -30.11 27.04 -0.55
N VAL A 689 -31.22 26.31 -0.38
CA VAL A 689 -31.22 25.00 0.29
C VAL A 689 -31.04 23.94 -0.78
#